data_AF-D5SK89-F1
#
_entry.id   AF-D5SK89-F1
#
_cell.length_a   1.000
_cell.length_b   1.000
_cell.length_c   1.000
_cell.angle_alpha   90.00
_cell.angle_beta   90.00
_cell.angle_gamma   90.00
#
_symmetry.space_group_name_H-M   'P 1'
#
loop_
_entity.id
_entity.type
_entity.pdbx_description
1 polymer ?
#
loop_
_entity_poly.entity_id
_entity_poly.type
_entity_poly.pdbx_seq_one_letter_code
_entity_poly.pdbx_strand_id
1 'polypeptide(L)'
;MSHGQDALFARVDALLARPDELPPPAERKRLREAAKVTQQELAEVFEVRRESIRAWETGRSEPKAPKRQAYARLLEGWATKYPTPTPASVPAVREAWTAGEPAHPAPGDGVGSSPAPAPAVAASVYPAPGDGAAPSPLPAGSAGSAGSAGSAGSAGSAGSAGPAPVSASDTVPAPASAAPGASAVAASAQPAPGDGAALSPLPAAPAGPAAPAGSAGATPAQAPAQAPAPVPAPASAAAEPGQPVPTPGVSPVPAPAAPAGSAGPAPVRAAAPVPAVPAPAPVSVPPGPRPAAARGARAVHPPQPPRDPRFPSGPLAVLDGDGTAYAAGGVLLECPAGTVPELVAWALTESGIGAARLHRHGKDADPLLVLTAPAAARLGLPLVLEDRRGLRLPADHPVVKEIGRAGWKLTQRGFGPWPRIYRPAKAGQRQCVQLAVLPWGALDPRAWGEAASLDAAELARTLTTYATRVLTPRGSTAVSGLELMTALRPPTRAVKDETTGTWVSAPNPGALTRPVDPAPPEAPAEHPVAQGWPADRFLDEEAYQWVRDPELLADEECLLPYAVGIDINTAFLAAAARMPIGLGDPVHVAFPAFDQKIPGSWLVDLSAVAIDPRLPSPFTPSGARPTGPAWYATPTVAYAAQLGADIRPLEGYLRYGTAPCLDPWHERLRDAYVQTMADLGVPVAKDADEHTFLAAMDGHKQRDPGLAAVLSAIKSTVKGGIGKLRERSQGRGYRDGERWPALERPTWRPDVRAAVIAKARVNMHRKMVKTAETTGRHPLAALSDCVVYPSAGPSPLDFLPLTPEGRVLPGSFRLGATPGLAKLEGVQEMAWAVDLMEKGLNPARHIKDGVDAVLDEGE
;
A
#
# COMPACT_ATOMS: atom_id res chain seq x y z
N MET A 1 27.03 35.07 -44.49
CA MET A 1 25.64 34.88 -44.04
C MET A 1 25.18 33.42 -44.10
N SER A 2 25.78 32.53 -44.91
CA SER A 2 25.25 31.16 -45.08
C SER A 2 25.19 30.31 -43.81
N HIS A 3 26.19 30.37 -42.90
CA HIS A 3 26.23 29.44 -41.75
C HIS A 3 24.97 29.40 -40.87
N GLY A 4 24.24 30.51 -40.73
CA GLY A 4 22.95 30.51 -40.02
C GLY A 4 21.84 29.80 -40.81
N GLN A 5 21.91 29.84 -42.13
CA GLN A 5 21.02 29.17 -43.08
C GLN A 5 21.37 27.68 -43.23
N ASP A 6 22.67 27.34 -43.30
CA ASP A 6 23.19 25.97 -43.30
C ASP A 6 22.81 25.24 -41.99
N ALA A 7 22.93 25.93 -40.84
CA ALA A 7 22.47 25.42 -39.55
C ALA A 7 20.94 25.37 -39.42
N LEU A 8 20.19 26.22 -40.14
CA LEU A 8 18.73 26.13 -40.20
C LEU A 8 18.30 24.92 -41.02
N PHE A 9 18.91 24.68 -42.19
CA PHE A 9 18.67 23.49 -43.01
C PHE A 9 19.04 22.22 -42.23
N ALA A 10 20.21 22.16 -41.59
CA ALA A 10 20.58 21.01 -40.75
C ALA A 10 19.58 20.74 -39.60
N ARG A 11 18.92 21.78 -39.06
CA ARG A 11 17.84 21.64 -38.06
C ARG A 11 16.51 21.22 -38.67
N VAL A 12 16.20 21.62 -39.89
CA VAL A 12 15.03 21.15 -40.67
C VAL A 12 15.23 19.71 -41.10
N ASP A 13 16.41 19.34 -41.60
CA ASP A 13 16.77 17.96 -41.96
C ASP A 13 16.75 17.05 -40.73
N ALA A 14 17.22 17.52 -39.56
CA ALA A 14 17.06 16.81 -38.29
C ALA A 14 15.60 16.69 -37.83
N LEU A 15 14.70 17.59 -38.25
CA LEU A 15 13.26 17.51 -38.01
C LEU A 15 12.58 16.50 -38.95
N LEU A 16 12.99 16.50 -40.22
CA LEU A 16 12.54 15.57 -41.27
C LEU A 16 13.09 14.14 -41.09
N ALA A 17 14.24 14.00 -40.42
CA ALA A 17 14.84 12.71 -40.05
C ALA A 17 14.36 12.16 -38.69
N ARG A 18 13.36 12.78 -38.05
CA ARG A 18 12.72 12.18 -36.86
C ARG A 18 12.02 10.88 -37.27
N PRO A 19 12.23 9.76 -36.56
CA PRO A 19 11.55 8.50 -36.88
C PRO A 19 10.04 8.64 -36.61
N ASP A 20 9.23 8.14 -37.55
CA ASP A 20 7.77 8.31 -37.60
C ASP A 20 7.11 8.30 -36.22
N GLU A 21 6.43 9.40 -35.89
CA GLU A 21 5.78 9.56 -34.59
C GLU A 21 4.54 8.68 -34.54
N LEU A 22 4.61 7.63 -33.72
CA LEU A 22 3.57 6.61 -33.61
C LEU A 22 2.27 7.25 -33.11
N PRO A 23 1.13 7.12 -33.83
CA PRO A 23 -0.14 7.75 -33.47
C PRO A 23 -0.52 7.59 -31.99
N PRO A 24 -1.28 8.51 -31.36
CA PRO A 24 -1.57 8.47 -29.93
C PRO A 24 -2.09 7.10 -29.45
N PRO A 25 -1.79 6.62 -28.22
CA PRO A 25 -2.08 5.24 -27.81
C PRO A 25 -3.53 4.78 -28.03
N ALA A 26 -4.51 5.67 -27.79
CA ALA A 26 -5.92 5.43 -28.08
C ALA A 26 -6.20 5.19 -29.58
N GLU A 27 -5.49 5.89 -30.47
CA GLU A 27 -5.56 5.71 -31.92
C GLU A 27 -4.92 4.37 -32.35
N ARG A 28 -3.78 3.98 -31.76
CA ARG A 28 -3.18 2.64 -31.97
C ARG A 28 -4.20 1.53 -31.70
N LYS A 29 -4.93 1.65 -30.59
CA LYS A 29 -6.02 0.74 -30.22
C LYS A 29 -7.21 0.81 -31.19
N ARG A 30 -7.69 2.01 -31.54
CA ARG A 30 -8.80 2.23 -32.49
C ARG A 30 -8.53 1.55 -33.83
N LEU A 31 -7.32 1.75 -34.37
CA LEU A 31 -6.90 1.21 -35.66
C LEU A 31 -6.86 -0.32 -35.66
N ARG A 32 -6.33 -0.94 -34.60
CA ARG A 32 -6.37 -2.40 -34.43
C ARG A 32 -7.82 -2.93 -34.37
N GLU A 33 -8.69 -2.25 -33.62
CA GLU A 33 -10.08 -2.68 -33.42
C GLU A 33 -10.94 -2.49 -34.68
N ALA A 34 -10.71 -1.42 -35.45
CA ALA A 34 -11.27 -1.25 -36.79
C ALA A 34 -10.75 -2.31 -37.79
N ALA A 35 -9.48 -2.70 -37.69
CA ALA A 35 -8.90 -3.80 -38.45
C ALA A 35 -9.41 -5.19 -38.02
N LYS A 36 -10.15 -5.30 -36.91
CA LYS A 36 -10.64 -6.55 -36.29
C LYS A 36 -9.53 -7.53 -35.87
N VAL A 37 -8.32 -7.03 -35.65
CA VAL A 37 -7.16 -7.84 -35.23
C VAL A 37 -7.10 -7.90 -33.70
N THR A 38 -6.76 -9.06 -33.13
CA THR A 38 -6.54 -9.20 -31.69
C THR A 38 -5.14 -8.77 -31.28
N GLN A 39 -4.96 -8.40 -30.00
CA GLN A 39 -3.62 -8.17 -29.43
C GLN A 39 -2.73 -9.43 -29.44
N GLN A 40 -3.29 -10.62 -29.65
CA GLN A 40 -2.56 -11.89 -29.70
C GLN A 40 -1.95 -12.12 -31.08
N GLU A 41 -2.76 -12.05 -32.14
CA GLU A 41 -2.28 -12.14 -33.54
C GLU A 41 -1.25 -11.03 -33.82
N LEU A 42 -1.49 -9.82 -33.31
CA LEU A 42 -0.54 -8.72 -33.44
C LEU A 42 0.76 -8.95 -32.65
N ALA A 43 0.72 -9.68 -31.52
CA ALA A 43 1.92 -10.04 -30.78
C ALA A 43 2.73 -11.13 -31.49
N GLU A 44 2.05 -12.07 -32.15
CA GLU A 44 2.66 -13.14 -32.96
C GLU A 44 3.36 -12.56 -34.20
N VAL A 45 2.69 -11.67 -34.96
CA VAL A 45 3.29 -10.96 -36.12
C VAL A 45 4.54 -10.15 -35.74
N PHE A 46 4.58 -9.59 -34.53
CA PHE A 46 5.74 -8.84 -34.04
C PHE A 46 6.73 -9.65 -33.21
N GLU A 47 6.54 -10.97 -33.04
CA GLU A 47 7.33 -11.83 -32.15
C GLU A 47 7.56 -11.18 -30.76
N VAL A 48 6.47 -10.77 -30.12
CA VAL A 48 6.47 -10.21 -28.75
C VAL A 48 5.41 -10.91 -27.92
N ARG A 49 5.32 -10.58 -26.62
CA ARG A 49 4.20 -11.04 -25.79
C ARG A 49 3.01 -10.10 -25.98
N ARG A 50 1.79 -10.62 -25.78
CA ARG A 50 0.55 -9.83 -25.82
C ARG A 50 0.59 -8.62 -24.88
N GLU A 51 1.26 -8.75 -23.74
CA GLU A 51 1.46 -7.66 -22.78
C GLU A 51 2.28 -6.50 -23.36
N SER A 52 3.19 -6.76 -24.32
CA SER A 52 3.95 -5.73 -25.02
C SER A 52 3.05 -4.91 -25.96
N ILE A 53 2.20 -5.57 -26.75
CA ILE A 53 1.19 -4.88 -27.59
C ILE A 53 0.24 -4.06 -26.70
N ARG A 54 -0.26 -4.64 -25.61
CA ARG A 54 -1.08 -3.91 -24.62
C ARG A 54 -0.33 -2.72 -23.99
N ALA A 55 0.98 -2.80 -23.79
CA ALA A 55 1.77 -1.67 -23.30
C ALA A 55 1.90 -0.56 -24.35
N TRP A 56 2.12 -0.91 -25.62
CA TRP A 56 2.20 0.04 -26.75
C TRP A 56 0.85 0.76 -27.01
N GLU A 57 -0.27 0.04 -26.88
CA GLU A 57 -1.64 0.58 -26.95
C GLU A 57 -2.06 1.39 -25.71
N THR A 58 -1.34 1.30 -24.60
CA THR A 58 -1.62 2.08 -23.37
C THR A 58 -0.55 3.15 -23.10
N GLY A 59 0.40 3.37 -24.01
CA GLY A 59 1.49 4.34 -23.85
C GLY A 59 2.52 3.99 -22.75
N ARG A 60 2.36 2.84 -22.06
CA ARG A 60 3.26 2.42 -20.95
C ARG A 60 4.63 1.95 -21.42
N SER A 61 4.80 1.70 -22.71
CA SER A 61 6.10 1.59 -23.37
C SER A 61 5.93 1.79 -24.88
N GLU A 62 7.03 2.02 -25.59
CA GLU A 62 7.06 2.09 -27.05
C GLU A 62 7.81 0.89 -27.64
N PRO A 63 7.50 0.46 -28.88
CA PRO A 63 8.34 -0.50 -29.59
C PRO A 63 9.73 0.11 -29.85
N LYS A 64 10.76 -0.68 -29.54
CA LYS A 64 12.16 -0.35 -29.85
C LYS A 64 12.49 -0.75 -31.29
N ALA A 65 13.58 -0.20 -31.84
CA ALA A 65 14.13 -0.67 -33.12
C ALA A 65 14.55 -2.16 -33.00
N PRO A 66 14.43 -2.98 -34.06
CA PRO A 66 13.89 -2.64 -35.39
C PRO A 66 12.35 -2.60 -35.44
N LYS A 67 11.66 -3.20 -34.46
CA LYS A 67 10.20 -3.45 -34.49
C LYS A 67 9.34 -2.16 -34.58
N ARG A 68 9.85 -1.01 -34.12
CA ARG A 68 9.22 0.31 -34.23
C ARG A 68 8.76 0.66 -35.66
N GLN A 69 9.62 0.49 -36.66
CA GLN A 69 9.33 0.93 -38.04
C GLN A 69 8.25 0.07 -38.71
N ALA A 70 8.27 -1.25 -38.47
CA ALA A 70 7.21 -2.14 -38.94
C ALA A 70 5.86 -1.84 -38.26
N TYR A 71 5.88 -1.44 -36.99
CA TYR A 71 4.68 -1.06 -36.24
C TYR A 71 4.09 0.28 -36.72
N ALA A 72 4.95 1.27 -37.03
CA ALA A 72 4.53 2.54 -37.63
C ALA A 72 3.80 2.32 -38.97
N ARG A 73 4.43 1.60 -39.92
CA ARG A 73 3.85 1.31 -41.24
C ARG A 73 2.53 0.53 -41.19
N LEU A 74 2.37 -0.37 -40.21
CA LEU A 74 1.12 -1.09 -40.02
C LEU A 74 -0.01 -0.16 -39.55
N LEU A 75 0.27 0.72 -38.59
CA LEU A 75 -0.69 1.72 -38.12
C LEU A 75 -1.04 2.73 -39.21
N GLU A 76 -0.06 3.20 -39.99
CA GLU A 76 -0.26 4.06 -41.16
C GLU A 76 -1.21 3.40 -42.18
N GLY A 77 -0.92 2.16 -42.60
CA GLY A 77 -1.78 1.41 -43.52
C GLY A 77 -3.18 1.11 -42.98
N TRP A 78 -3.34 0.98 -41.66
CA TRP A 78 -4.66 0.93 -41.02
C TRP A 78 -5.34 2.31 -40.97
N ALA A 79 -4.62 3.41 -40.78
CA ALA A 79 -5.18 4.76 -40.78
C ALA A 79 -5.73 5.15 -42.15
N THR A 80 -5.02 4.80 -43.24
CA THR A 80 -5.53 4.97 -44.62
C THR A 80 -6.79 4.14 -44.87
N LYS A 81 -6.88 2.94 -44.28
CA LYS A 81 -8.01 2.01 -44.48
C LYS A 81 -9.22 2.30 -43.59
N TYR A 82 -9.00 2.90 -42.42
CA TYR A 82 -10.01 3.16 -41.40
C TYR A 82 -9.95 4.62 -40.89
N PRO A 83 -10.12 5.62 -41.78
CA PRO A 83 -10.02 7.03 -41.40
C PRO A 83 -11.01 7.40 -40.29
N THR A 84 -10.61 8.33 -39.42
CA THR A 84 -11.44 8.81 -38.31
C THR A 84 -12.61 9.65 -38.85
N PRO A 85 -13.87 9.36 -38.49
CA PRO A 85 -15.01 10.19 -38.89
C PRO A 85 -14.89 11.60 -38.32
N THR A 86 -14.98 12.62 -39.18
CA THR A 86 -15.08 14.02 -38.75
C THR A 86 -16.42 14.24 -38.02
N PRO A 87 -16.45 14.82 -36.81
CA PRO A 87 -17.69 15.14 -36.14
C PRO A 87 -18.44 16.24 -36.92
N ALA A 88 -19.63 15.91 -37.43
CA ALA A 88 -20.51 16.88 -38.07
C ALA A 88 -21.09 17.85 -37.03
N SER A 89 -21.22 19.13 -37.39
CA SER A 89 -21.84 20.15 -36.55
C SER A 89 -23.35 19.89 -36.41
N VAL A 90 -23.80 19.67 -35.17
CA VAL A 90 -25.23 19.49 -34.85
C VAL A 90 -25.91 20.86 -34.81
N PRO A 91 -27.02 21.08 -35.54
CA PRO A 91 -27.73 22.35 -35.51
C PRO A 91 -28.49 22.53 -34.19
N ALA A 92 -28.54 23.77 -33.69
CA ALA A 92 -29.24 24.09 -32.45
C ALA A 92 -30.76 24.02 -32.61
N VAL A 93 -31.40 23.06 -31.95
CA VAL A 93 -32.87 22.97 -31.86
C VAL A 93 -33.36 23.90 -30.74
N ARG A 94 -34.30 24.79 -31.09
CA ARG A 94 -35.09 25.58 -30.13
C ARG A 94 -36.44 24.93 -29.93
N GLU A 95 -36.83 24.70 -28.68
CA GLU A 95 -38.19 24.84 -28.13
C GLU A 95 -38.08 24.61 -26.61
N ALA A 96 -38.45 25.49 -25.68
CA ALA A 96 -39.61 26.40 -25.50
C ALA A 96 -40.49 25.87 -24.35
N TRP A 97 -40.18 26.32 -23.12
CA TRP A 97 -41.09 26.27 -21.98
C TRP A 97 -41.21 27.67 -21.38
N THR A 98 -42.45 28.15 -21.27
CA THR A 98 -42.88 29.44 -20.70
C THR A 98 -44.11 29.17 -19.82
N ALA A 99 -44.43 29.92 -18.76
CA ALA A 99 -43.76 31.04 -18.09
C ALA A 99 -44.03 30.97 -16.58
N GLY A 100 -43.42 31.84 -15.76
CA GLY A 100 -43.66 31.85 -14.31
C GLY A 100 -42.82 32.84 -13.52
N GLU A 101 -42.81 34.12 -13.91
CA GLU A 101 -42.12 35.19 -13.17
C GLU A 101 -42.94 35.61 -11.93
N PRO A 102 -42.27 36.12 -10.86
CA PRO A 102 -42.48 37.54 -10.58
C PRO A 102 -41.26 38.33 -10.08
N ALA A 103 -40.98 39.45 -10.75
CA ALA A 103 -40.64 40.76 -10.20
C ALA A 103 -39.48 40.87 -9.18
N HIS A 104 -38.37 41.43 -9.66
CA HIS A 104 -37.27 41.94 -8.84
C HIS A 104 -37.42 43.46 -8.61
N PRO A 105 -37.42 43.97 -7.36
CA PRO A 105 -37.21 45.38 -7.09
C PRO A 105 -35.72 45.68 -6.83
N ALA A 106 -35.22 46.78 -7.40
CA ALA A 106 -33.85 47.26 -7.23
C ALA A 106 -33.80 48.48 -6.25
N PRO A 107 -32.64 49.11 -5.96
CA PRO A 107 -32.17 49.28 -4.59
C PRO A 107 -32.53 50.64 -3.94
N GLY A 108 -32.25 50.76 -2.64
CA GLY A 108 -32.21 52.02 -1.90
C GLY A 108 -31.10 52.03 -0.83
N ASP A 109 -30.32 53.11 -0.80
CA ASP A 109 -29.25 53.35 0.18
C ASP A 109 -29.79 53.82 1.56
N GLY A 110 -29.07 53.59 2.66
CA GLY A 110 -29.47 54.19 3.95
C GLY A 110 -28.88 53.71 5.29
N VAL A 111 -27.55 53.81 5.47
CA VAL A 111 -26.87 54.10 6.77
C VAL A 111 -27.29 53.34 8.07
N GLY A 112 -26.54 52.28 8.40
CA GLY A 112 -25.59 52.29 9.55
C GLY A 112 -26.05 52.04 11.00
N SER A 113 -25.45 51.01 11.64
CA SER A 113 -25.02 51.02 13.06
C SER A 113 -24.04 49.86 13.40
N SER A 114 -23.36 49.95 14.55
CA SER A 114 -22.15 49.18 14.91
C SER A 114 -22.36 47.79 15.55
N PRO A 115 -21.31 46.95 15.66
CA PRO A 115 -21.42 45.50 15.94
C PRO A 115 -21.31 45.07 17.41
N ALA A 116 -21.71 43.82 17.68
CA ALA A 116 -21.57 43.08 18.95
C ALA A 116 -21.28 41.58 18.64
N PRO A 117 -20.77 40.76 19.59
CA PRO A 117 -19.48 40.09 19.32
C PRO A 117 -19.51 38.56 19.14
N ALA A 118 -18.37 38.02 18.72
CA ALA A 118 -18.14 36.58 18.51
C ALA A 118 -18.09 35.77 19.83
N PRO A 119 -18.57 34.50 19.83
CA PRO A 119 -18.49 33.62 20.99
C PRO A 119 -17.07 33.07 21.18
N ALA A 120 -16.57 33.11 22.42
CA ALA A 120 -15.24 32.59 22.76
C ALA A 120 -15.19 31.06 22.84
N VAL A 121 -14.10 30.46 22.34
CA VAL A 121 -13.89 29.00 22.39
C VAL A 121 -13.27 28.62 23.74
N ALA A 122 -14.11 28.23 24.69
CA ALA A 122 -13.65 27.75 26.00
C ALA A 122 -13.02 26.35 25.89
N ALA A 123 -11.75 26.22 26.29
CA ALA A 123 -11.09 24.92 26.42
C ALA A 123 -11.62 24.20 27.68
N SER A 124 -12.06 22.94 27.52
CA SER A 124 -12.45 22.09 28.65
C SER A 124 -11.48 20.93 28.80
N VAL A 125 -10.88 20.81 29.98
CA VAL A 125 -9.95 19.74 30.36
C VAL A 125 -10.75 18.61 30.99
N TYR A 126 -10.57 17.38 30.50
CA TYR A 126 -11.09 16.18 31.16
C TYR A 126 -10.08 15.66 32.20
N PRO A 127 -10.37 15.73 33.51
CA PRO A 127 -9.64 14.95 34.51
C PRO A 127 -10.06 13.47 34.46
N ALA A 128 -9.21 12.59 34.97
CA ALA A 128 -9.52 11.16 35.08
C ALA A 128 -10.45 10.85 36.27
N PRO A 129 -11.36 9.87 36.17
CA PRO A 129 -12.17 9.43 37.29
C PRO A 129 -11.39 8.48 38.21
N GLY A 130 -11.24 8.86 39.48
CA GLY A 130 -10.99 7.94 40.59
C GLY A 130 -12.29 7.57 41.31
N ASP A 131 -12.22 6.60 42.22
CA ASP A 131 -13.38 6.04 42.92
C ASP A 131 -14.06 7.01 43.91
N GLY A 132 -15.37 6.85 44.14
CA GLY A 132 -16.01 7.36 45.36
C GLY A 132 -17.51 7.66 45.31
N ALA A 133 -18.28 6.95 46.15
CA ALA A 133 -19.56 7.33 46.79
C ALA A 133 -20.76 7.81 45.93
N ALA A 134 -21.93 7.18 46.18
CA ALA A 134 -23.25 7.64 45.72
C ALA A 134 -24.04 8.33 46.86
N PRO A 135 -24.92 9.31 46.56
CA PRO A 135 -25.88 9.88 47.51
C PRO A 135 -27.26 9.18 47.46
N SER A 136 -28.00 9.22 48.56
CA SER A 136 -29.27 8.48 48.76
C SER A 136 -30.55 9.24 48.32
N PRO A 137 -31.65 8.54 47.98
CA PRO A 137 -32.97 9.12 47.72
C PRO A 137 -33.94 9.01 48.92
N LEU A 138 -34.95 9.89 48.99
CA LEU A 138 -36.14 9.82 49.85
C LEU A 138 -37.30 10.66 49.27
N PRO A 139 -38.57 10.41 49.62
CA PRO A 139 -39.27 9.16 49.93
C PRO A 139 -40.30 8.88 48.78
N ALA A 140 -41.45 8.18 48.85
CA ALA A 140 -42.21 7.36 49.81
C ALA A 140 -43.09 6.36 48.98
N GLY A 141 -43.80 5.36 49.50
CA GLY A 141 -43.88 4.78 50.84
C GLY A 141 -45.01 3.72 50.95
N SER A 142 -45.04 2.97 52.05
CA SER A 142 -46.01 1.89 52.38
C SER A 142 -45.88 0.58 51.54
N ALA A 143 -46.08 -0.64 52.07
CA ALA A 143 -46.31 -1.09 53.45
C ALA A 143 -45.82 -2.56 53.69
N GLY A 144 -45.53 -2.91 54.95
CA GLY A 144 -45.75 -4.27 55.49
C GLY A 144 -44.58 -5.27 55.58
N SER A 145 -44.20 -5.59 56.83
CA SER A 145 -44.04 -6.96 57.41
C SER A 145 -43.26 -8.09 56.68
N ALA A 146 -42.42 -8.94 57.30
CA ALA A 146 -41.74 -8.97 58.62
C ALA A 146 -40.77 -10.19 58.67
N GLY A 147 -39.80 -10.20 59.60
CA GLY A 147 -38.89 -11.33 59.87
C GLY A 147 -37.61 -11.35 59.00
N SER A 148 -36.38 -11.58 59.49
CA SER A 148 -35.82 -12.49 60.51
C SER A 148 -35.51 -13.90 59.97
N ALA A 149 -34.30 -14.49 60.08
CA ALA A 149 -32.98 -13.95 60.46
C ALA A 149 -31.84 -14.94 60.11
N GLY A 150 -30.61 -14.42 59.86
CA GLY A 150 -29.33 -15.15 59.92
C GLY A 150 -29.07 -16.25 58.87
N SER A 151 -27.92 -16.95 58.87
CA SER A 151 -26.56 -16.59 59.33
C SER A 151 -25.55 -17.74 59.08
N ALA A 152 -24.60 -17.56 58.14
CA ALA A 152 -23.28 -18.22 58.06
C ALA A 152 -23.17 -19.78 57.95
N GLY A 153 -21.96 -20.26 57.64
CA GLY A 153 -21.57 -21.69 57.54
C GLY A 153 -21.73 -22.28 56.12
N SER A 154 -20.73 -22.65 55.31
CA SER A 154 -19.34 -23.17 55.47
C SER A 154 -19.20 -24.70 55.36
N ALA A 155 -18.64 -25.14 54.22
CA ALA A 155 -17.97 -26.43 53.94
C ALA A 155 -18.72 -27.77 54.17
N GLY A 156 -18.55 -28.73 53.23
CA GLY A 156 -19.09 -30.10 53.36
C GLY A 156 -18.83 -31.00 52.15
N SER A 157 -17.81 -31.86 52.23
CA SER A 157 -17.29 -32.71 51.14
C SER A 157 -18.13 -33.96 50.81
N ALA A 158 -18.30 -34.24 49.50
CA ALA A 158 -18.42 -35.56 48.83
C ALA A 158 -19.53 -36.57 49.21
N GLY A 159 -19.91 -37.47 48.27
CA GLY A 159 -20.64 -38.71 48.61
C GLY A 159 -21.57 -39.36 47.58
N SER A 160 -21.04 -39.83 46.44
CA SER A 160 -21.57 -40.91 45.56
C SER A 160 -22.94 -41.60 45.87
N ALA A 161 -23.88 -41.55 44.91
CA ALA A 161 -24.63 -42.72 44.40
C ALA A 161 -25.43 -42.42 43.11
N GLY A 162 -25.53 -43.41 42.20
CA GLY A 162 -26.57 -43.48 41.15
C GLY A 162 -27.72 -44.42 41.57
N PRO A 163 -28.72 -44.76 40.71
CA PRO A 163 -28.62 -44.88 39.25
C PRO A 163 -29.74 -44.19 38.41
N ALA A 164 -29.71 -44.43 37.09
CA ALA A 164 -30.75 -44.07 36.08
C ALA A 164 -31.84 -45.20 35.98
N PRO A 165 -32.87 -45.21 35.08
CA PRO A 165 -32.96 -44.59 33.73
C PRO A 165 -34.37 -44.01 33.33
N VAL A 166 -34.66 -44.01 32.01
CA VAL A 166 -35.82 -43.50 31.22
C VAL A 166 -35.80 -41.96 30.99
N SER A 167 -35.78 -41.39 29.78
CA SER A 167 -36.45 -41.60 28.46
C SER A 167 -37.85 -40.95 28.39
N ALA A 168 -38.23 -40.15 27.39
CA ALA A 168 -37.52 -39.67 26.18
C ALA A 168 -38.18 -38.40 25.56
N SER A 169 -37.53 -37.80 24.54
CA SER A 169 -38.05 -36.78 23.59
C SER A 169 -38.36 -35.38 24.16
N ASP A 170 -38.41 -34.28 23.40
CA ASP A 170 -38.47 -34.08 21.92
C ASP A 170 -37.29 -33.29 21.30
N THR A 171 -37.24 -33.18 19.97
CA THR A 171 -36.16 -32.49 19.22
C THR A 171 -36.63 -31.94 17.85
N VAL A 172 -36.39 -30.65 17.58
CA VAL A 172 -36.48 -30.01 16.25
C VAL A 172 -35.50 -28.79 16.21
N PRO A 173 -35.09 -28.26 15.03
CA PRO A 173 -33.70 -28.50 14.60
C PRO A 173 -32.86 -27.25 14.28
N ALA A 174 -31.58 -27.46 13.98
CA ALA A 174 -30.66 -26.45 13.44
C ALA A 174 -30.61 -26.46 11.89
N PRO A 175 -30.30 -25.33 11.23
CA PRO A 175 -30.17 -25.26 9.78
C PRO A 175 -28.91 -25.99 9.26
N ALA A 176 -29.04 -26.65 8.12
CA ALA A 176 -28.02 -27.53 7.55
C ALA A 176 -26.98 -26.80 6.68
N SER A 177 -25.76 -27.33 6.62
CA SER A 177 -24.77 -27.01 5.59
C SER A 177 -24.79 -28.04 4.46
N ALA A 178 -24.60 -27.58 3.23
CA ALA A 178 -24.53 -28.47 2.06
C ALA A 178 -23.12 -29.08 1.92
N ALA A 179 -23.08 -30.38 1.60
CA ALA A 179 -21.89 -31.13 1.21
C ALA A 179 -22.04 -31.64 -0.24
N PRO A 180 -20.94 -31.90 -0.98
CA PRO A 180 -21.00 -32.06 -2.43
C PRO A 180 -21.61 -33.40 -2.87
N GLY A 181 -22.41 -33.36 -3.94
CA GLY A 181 -22.87 -34.57 -4.62
C GLY A 181 -21.76 -35.24 -5.42
N ALA A 182 -21.64 -36.56 -5.30
CA ALA A 182 -20.82 -37.37 -6.19
C ALA A 182 -21.55 -37.59 -7.52
N SER A 183 -20.82 -37.56 -8.64
CA SER A 183 -21.31 -38.03 -9.94
C SER A 183 -20.50 -39.26 -10.36
N ALA A 184 -21.18 -40.24 -10.95
CA ALA A 184 -20.60 -41.56 -11.21
C ALA A 184 -19.61 -41.53 -12.39
N VAL A 185 -18.46 -42.20 -12.22
CA VAL A 185 -17.47 -42.37 -13.29
C VAL A 185 -17.86 -43.58 -14.13
N ALA A 186 -18.33 -43.35 -15.35
CA ALA A 186 -18.46 -44.39 -16.36
C ALA A 186 -17.06 -44.76 -16.90
N ALA A 187 -16.72 -46.05 -16.88
CA ALA A 187 -15.43 -46.52 -17.38
C ALA A 187 -15.40 -46.59 -18.91
N SER A 188 -14.27 -46.19 -19.51
CA SER A 188 -13.88 -46.54 -20.88
C SER A 188 -12.36 -46.49 -20.96
N ALA A 189 -11.76 -47.45 -21.67
CA ALA A 189 -10.33 -47.73 -21.61
C ALA A 189 -9.49 -46.83 -22.55
N GLN A 190 -8.18 -46.81 -22.31
CA GLN A 190 -7.20 -46.40 -23.32
C GLN A 190 -7.26 -47.34 -24.53
N PRO A 191 -6.81 -46.88 -25.71
CA PRO A 191 -5.54 -47.45 -26.19
C PRO A 191 -4.58 -46.43 -26.85
N ALA A 192 -3.34 -46.87 -27.01
CA ALA A 192 -2.32 -46.35 -27.93
C ALA A 192 -1.27 -47.47 -28.14
N PRO A 193 -0.40 -47.43 -29.17
CA PRO A 193 -0.37 -46.57 -30.36
C PRO A 193 -0.52 -47.39 -31.67
N GLY A 194 -0.33 -46.77 -32.85
CA GLY A 194 -0.20 -47.49 -34.12
C GLY A 194 -0.08 -46.56 -35.34
N ASP A 195 0.80 -46.89 -36.28
CA ASP A 195 1.14 -46.09 -37.47
C ASP A 195 0.14 -46.23 -38.64
N GLY A 196 0.07 -45.22 -39.50
CA GLY A 196 -0.69 -45.23 -40.75
C GLY A 196 -0.60 -43.89 -41.50
N ALA A 197 -0.52 -43.90 -42.83
CA ALA A 197 -0.10 -42.73 -43.60
C ALA A 197 -1.06 -42.29 -44.73
N ALA A 198 -0.98 -40.98 -45.01
CA ALA A 198 -1.19 -40.32 -46.31
C ALA A 198 -2.60 -39.95 -46.82
N LEU A 199 -2.57 -38.95 -47.72
CA LEU A 199 -3.55 -38.47 -48.70
C LEU A 199 -4.73 -37.58 -48.22
N SER A 200 -4.71 -36.33 -48.71
CA SER A 200 -5.85 -35.42 -48.89
C SER A 200 -6.80 -35.93 -50.01
N PRO A 201 -8.06 -35.44 -50.11
CA PRO A 201 -8.28 -34.14 -50.77
C PRO A 201 -9.53 -33.31 -50.31
N LEU A 202 -9.61 -32.09 -50.83
CA LEU A 202 -10.84 -31.27 -51.02
C LEU A 202 -11.70 -31.84 -52.19
N PRO A 203 -12.91 -31.35 -52.54
CA PRO A 203 -13.58 -30.09 -52.15
C PRO A 203 -15.10 -30.20 -51.85
N ALA A 204 -15.79 -29.06 -51.64
CA ALA A 204 -17.04 -28.64 -52.33
C ALA A 204 -17.84 -27.59 -51.52
N ALA A 205 -18.72 -26.84 -52.19
CA ALA A 205 -19.65 -25.87 -51.58
C ALA A 205 -21.06 -25.97 -52.22
N PRO A 206 -22.09 -25.51 -51.52
CA PRO A 206 -23.20 -24.74 -52.12
C PRO A 206 -23.24 -23.32 -51.52
N ALA A 207 -23.40 -22.24 -52.30
CA ALA A 207 -24.57 -21.81 -53.08
C ALA A 207 -25.74 -21.30 -52.21
N GLY A 208 -26.25 -20.10 -52.54
CA GLY A 208 -27.34 -19.45 -51.81
C GLY A 208 -28.42 -18.90 -52.75
N PRO A 209 -29.49 -18.31 -52.19
CA PRO A 209 -30.26 -17.22 -52.82
C PRO A 209 -30.58 -16.09 -51.80
N ALA A 210 -31.13 -14.93 -52.14
CA ALA A 210 -31.19 -14.12 -53.37
C ALA A 210 -31.63 -12.69 -52.96
N ALA A 211 -31.61 -11.71 -53.88
CA ALA A 211 -32.07 -10.34 -53.62
C ALA A 211 -33.15 -9.89 -54.62
N PRO A 212 -33.98 -8.89 -54.28
CA PRO A 212 -34.70 -8.06 -55.25
C PRO A 212 -34.12 -6.63 -55.35
N ALA A 213 -34.31 -5.99 -56.50
CA ALA A 213 -34.01 -4.58 -56.78
C ALA A 213 -35.13 -3.64 -56.23
N GLY A 214 -35.02 -2.31 -56.17
CA GLY A 214 -33.96 -1.35 -56.52
C GLY A 214 -34.56 -0.04 -57.08
N SER A 215 -33.75 1.01 -57.31
CA SER A 215 -34.11 2.17 -58.16
C SER A 215 -32.90 3.06 -58.47
N ALA A 216 -32.94 3.86 -59.55
CA ALA A 216 -31.79 4.58 -60.10
C ALA A 216 -31.82 6.12 -59.88
N GLY A 217 -30.66 6.76 -60.05
CA GLY A 217 -30.44 8.22 -60.01
C GLY A 217 -28.93 8.53 -60.04
N ALA A 218 -28.26 8.43 -61.19
CA ALA A 218 -28.12 9.45 -62.23
C ALA A 218 -26.96 10.42 -61.97
N THR A 219 -25.92 10.33 -62.81
CA THR A 219 -24.64 11.06 -62.68
C THR A 219 -24.38 11.93 -63.92
N PRO A 220 -23.91 13.18 -63.80
CA PRO A 220 -23.24 13.89 -64.88
C PRO A 220 -21.72 13.64 -64.85
N ALA A 221 -21.10 13.43 -66.01
CA ALA A 221 -19.69 13.03 -66.13
C ALA A 221 -18.81 14.07 -66.85
N GLN A 222 -17.50 14.04 -66.58
CA GLN A 222 -16.48 14.53 -67.51
C GLN A 222 -15.13 13.80 -67.31
N ALA A 223 -14.33 13.75 -68.37
CA ALA A 223 -13.10 12.96 -68.59
C ALA A 223 -12.27 13.70 -69.69
N PRO A 224 -11.13 13.20 -70.27
CA PRO A 224 -10.47 11.89 -70.15
C PRO A 224 -8.91 11.98 -70.13
N ALA A 225 -8.22 11.02 -70.80
CA ALA A 225 -6.78 10.83 -71.04
C ALA A 225 -5.99 10.19 -69.87
N GLN A 226 -5.40 8.98 -69.95
CA GLN A 226 -4.55 8.26 -70.94
C GLN A 226 -3.03 8.36 -70.65
N ALA A 227 -2.35 7.21 -70.69
CA ALA A 227 -0.91 7.06 -70.46
C ALA A 227 -0.09 7.20 -71.77
N PRO A 228 1.25 7.28 -71.68
CA PRO A 228 2.03 6.07 -72.00
C PRO A 228 3.34 5.88 -71.19
N ALA A 229 3.99 4.74 -71.43
CA ALA A 229 5.41 4.43 -71.13
C ALA A 229 6.22 4.50 -72.46
N PRO A 230 7.55 4.21 -72.57
CA PRO A 230 8.49 3.65 -71.59
C PRO A 230 9.91 4.31 -71.56
N VAL A 231 10.89 3.56 -71.03
CA VAL A 231 12.33 3.86 -70.85
C VAL A 231 13.11 4.11 -72.18
N PRO A 232 14.30 4.77 -72.15
CA PRO A 232 15.55 4.02 -71.99
C PRO A 232 16.67 4.72 -71.18
N ALA A 233 17.73 3.98 -70.86
CA ALA A 233 18.99 4.48 -70.31
C ALA A 233 20.18 4.15 -71.23
N PRO A 234 21.20 5.04 -71.31
CA PRO A 234 22.61 4.61 -71.34
C PRO A 234 23.53 5.59 -70.55
N ALA A 235 24.81 5.35 -70.29
CA ALA A 235 25.61 4.11 -70.15
C ALA A 235 26.94 4.49 -69.44
N SER A 236 27.76 3.50 -69.06
CA SER A 236 29.08 3.71 -68.41
C SER A 236 30.20 3.99 -69.41
N ALA A 237 31.31 4.58 -68.92
CA ALA A 237 32.60 4.66 -69.61
C ALA A 237 33.74 4.32 -68.62
N ALA A 238 34.77 3.58 -69.06
CA ALA A 238 35.78 3.00 -68.17
C ALA A 238 37.16 2.80 -68.82
N ALA A 239 38.22 2.93 -68.00
CA ALA A 239 39.57 2.36 -68.09
C ALA A 239 40.24 2.62 -66.70
N GLU A 240 40.85 1.69 -65.94
CA GLU A 240 41.82 0.61 -66.19
C GLU A 240 43.28 1.07 -66.44
N PRO A 241 44.31 0.31 -66.00
CA PRO A 241 44.38 -0.58 -64.82
C PRO A 241 45.69 -0.44 -63.99
N GLY A 242 45.74 -1.03 -62.77
CA GLY A 242 46.94 -1.07 -61.91
C GLY A 242 46.93 -2.20 -60.88
N GLN A 243 48.11 -2.81 -60.62
CA GLN A 243 48.29 -4.11 -59.92
C GLN A 243 48.11 -4.10 -58.37
N PRO A 244 48.02 -5.28 -57.71
CA PRO A 244 47.26 -5.43 -56.45
C PRO A 244 48.07 -5.44 -55.14
N VAL A 245 47.37 -5.23 -54.02
CA VAL A 245 47.80 -5.46 -52.63
C VAL A 245 46.64 -6.16 -51.86
N PRO A 246 46.88 -7.17 -51.00
CA PRO A 246 45.81 -8.07 -50.52
C PRO A 246 44.96 -7.56 -49.34
N THR A 247 43.76 -8.14 -49.22
CA THR A 247 42.75 -7.87 -48.19
C THR A 247 43.04 -8.49 -46.82
N PRO A 248 42.82 -7.77 -45.71
CA PRO A 248 42.50 -8.35 -44.40
C PRO A 248 41.01 -8.71 -44.30
N GLY A 249 40.69 -9.93 -43.83
CA GLY A 249 39.31 -10.36 -43.56
C GLY A 249 38.78 -9.94 -42.18
N VAL A 250 37.47 -10.09 -41.96
CA VAL A 250 36.78 -9.71 -40.71
C VAL A 250 36.47 -10.94 -39.85
N SER A 251 36.53 -10.75 -38.52
CA SER A 251 36.16 -11.68 -37.41
C SER A 251 37.35 -12.42 -36.75
N PRO A 252 37.25 -12.80 -35.46
CA PRO A 252 36.19 -12.54 -34.48
C PRO A 252 36.58 -11.54 -33.36
N VAL A 253 35.61 -11.10 -32.55
CA VAL A 253 35.85 -10.26 -31.36
C VAL A 253 35.80 -11.12 -30.08
N PRO A 254 36.91 -11.22 -29.30
CA PRO A 254 36.89 -11.80 -27.96
C PRO A 254 36.39 -10.82 -26.89
N ALA A 255 35.90 -11.33 -25.76
CA ALA A 255 35.45 -10.50 -24.65
C ALA A 255 36.62 -9.84 -23.88
N PRO A 256 36.51 -8.58 -23.42
CA PRO A 256 37.53 -7.92 -22.63
C PRO A 256 37.48 -8.32 -21.15
N ALA A 257 38.65 -8.58 -20.56
CA ALA A 257 38.82 -8.76 -19.12
C ALA A 257 39.85 -7.76 -18.56
N ALA A 258 39.54 -7.23 -17.37
CA ALA A 258 40.36 -6.47 -16.41
C ALA A 258 41.72 -5.85 -16.86
N PRO A 259 41.85 -4.51 -16.80
CA PRO A 259 43.13 -3.86 -16.54
C PRO A 259 43.37 -3.67 -15.04
N ALA A 260 44.55 -4.07 -14.55
CA ALA A 260 45.08 -3.65 -13.26
C ALA A 260 46.44 -2.97 -13.49
N GLY A 261 46.67 -1.78 -12.94
CA GLY A 261 47.94 -1.08 -13.18
C GLY A 261 48.04 0.37 -12.72
N SER A 262 48.28 0.59 -11.44
CA SER A 262 49.10 1.72 -10.96
C SER A 262 49.71 1.35 -9.60
N ALA A 263 51.04 1.37 -9.48
CA ALA A 263 51.73 0.93 -8.27
C ALA A 263 53.07 1.65 -8.06
N GLY A 264 53.14 2.46 -7.00
CA GLY A 264 54.37 2.83 -6.28
C GLY A 264 55.34 3.81 -6.95
N PRO A 265 55.89 4.75 -6.15
CA PRO A 265 57.23 5.27 -6.36
C PRO A 265 58.14 5.09 -5.13
N ALA A 266 59.32 4.52 -5.36
CA ALA A 266 60.50 4.50 -4.50
C ALA A 266 61.73 4.18 -5.40
N PRO A 267 63.00 4.41 -4.98
CA PRO A 267 63.47 4.91 -3.68
C PRO A 267 64.48 6.09 -3.79
N VAL A 268 64.81 6.72 -2.65
CA VAL A 268 66.13 7.37 -2.44
C VAL A 268 66.65 7.09 -1.02
N ARG A 269 67.90 6.60 -0.93
CA ARG A 269 68.79 6.59 0.24
C ARG A 269 69.93 7.58 -0.04
N ALA A 270 70.63 8.20 0.90
CA ALA A 270 70.48 8.34 2.35
C ALA A 270 71.39 9.51 2.84
N ALA A 271 71.28 9.92 4.10
CA ALA A 271 72.27 10.77 4.78
C ALA A 271 72.47 10.30 6.24
N ALA A 272 73.65 10.52 6.81
CA ALA A 272 74.06 10.03 8.13
C ALA A 272 74.52 11.17 9.09
N PRO A 273 74.56 10.96 10.43
CA PRO A 273 74.59 12.05 11.42
C PRO A 273 75.95 12.29 12.11
N VAL A 274 76.13 13.49 12.69
CA VAL A 274 77.23 13.91 13.60
C VAL A 274 76.73 15.06 14.53
N PRO A 275 77.39 15.42 15.68
CA PRO A 275 76.71 15.20 16.98
C PRO A 275 76.83 16.28 18.09
N ALA A 276 76.15 16.01 19.22
CA ALA A 276 76.39 16.52 20.61
C ALA A 276 76.07 18.02 20.90
N VAL A 277 75.97 18.53 22.15
CA VAL A 277 76.31 18.07 23.53
C VAL A 277 75.17 18.50 24.55
N PRO A 278 75.22 18.41 25.92
CA PRO A 278 74.03 17.94 26.69
C PRO A 278 73.59 18.77 27.96
N ALA A 279 72.62 18.20 28.70
CA ALA A 279 72.30 18.41 30.13
C ALA A 279 71.54 19.70 30.54
N PRO A 280 70.86 19.77 31.72
CA PRO A 280 70.75 18.78 32.82
C PRO A 280 69.35 18.17 33.01
N ALA A 281 69.20 17.29 34.03
CA ALA A 281 67.98 16.53 34.32
C ALA A 281 67.36 16.85 35.70
N PRO A 282 66.03 16.70 35.88
CA PRO A 282 65.38 16.67 37.19
C PRO A 282 64.82 15.28 37.58
N VAL A 283 65.29 14.81 38.75
CA VAL A 283 64.63 13.98 39.79
C VAL A 283 63.45 13.05 39.39
N SER A 284 63.63 11.74 39.64
CA SER A 284 62.59 10.71 39.56
C SER A 284 61.50 10.85 40.64
N VAL A 285 60.23 10.65 40.25
CA VAL A 285 59.06 10.47 41.14
C VAL A 285 58.40 9.12 40.80
N PRO A 286 57.95 8.31 41.77
CA PRO A 286 57.43 6.97 41.50
C PRO A 286 56.12 6.98 40.68
N PRO A 287 55.86 5.92 39.88
CA PRO A 287 54.73 5.89 38.95
C PRO A 287 53.38 5.75 39.68
N GLY A 288 52.47 6.70 39.41
CA GLY A 288 51.05 6.55 39.72
C GLY A 288 50.38 5.44 38.89
N PRO A 289 49.24 4.90 39.33
CA PRO A 289 48.55 3.83 38.62
C PRO A 289 48.09 4.25 37.23
N ARG A 290 48.34 3.39 36.22
CA ARG A 290 47.84 3.59 34.85
C ARG A 290 46.30 3.65 34.86
N PRO A 291 45.65 4.58 34.14
CA PRO A 291 44.22 4.48 33.89
C PRO A 291 43.96 3.19 33.10
N ALA A 292 43.02 2.37 33.58
CA ALA A 292 42.63 1.16 32.89
C ALA A 292 41.94 1.50 31.55
N ALA A 293 42.17 0.68 30.52
CA ALA A 293 41.46 0.83 29.25
C ALA A 293 39.95 0.74 29.49
N ALA A 294 39.21 1.80 29.10
CA ALA A 294 37.78 1.87 29.30
C ALA A 294 37.08 0.78 28.48
N ARG A 295 36.65 -0.29 29.15
CA ARG A 295 35.70 -1.25 28.59
C ARG A 295 34.45 -0.47 28.20
N GLY A 296 34.05 -0.56 26.93
CA GLY A 296 32.87 0.15 26.41
C GLY A 296 31.67 -0.07 27.32
N ALA A 297 31.01 1.01 27.73
CA ALA A 297 29.87 0.93 28.62
C ALA A 297 28.73 0.17 27.94
N ARG A 298 28.49 -1.08 28.38
CA ARG A 298 27.36 -1.89 27.92
C ARG A 298 26.09 -1.10 28.20
N ALA A 299 25.34 -0.75 27.15
CA ALA A 299 24.13 0.03 27.27
C ALA A 299 23.19 -0.59 28.31
N VAL A 300 22.85 0.16 29.35
CA VAL A 300 21.90 -0.27 30.37
C VAL A 300 20.51 -0.16 29.76
N HIS A 301 20.06 -1.23 29.10
CA HIS A 301 18.68 -1.31 28.64
C HIS A 301 17.74 -1.05 29.82
N PRO A 302 16.65 -0.29 29.62
CA PRO A 302 15.63 -0.13 30.65
C PRO A 302 15.07 -1.49 31.07
N PRO A 303 14.65 -1.66 32.34
CA PRO A 303 14.11 -2.93 32.81
C PRO A 303 12.95 -3.38 31.91
N GLN A 304 13.02 -4.61 31.40
CA GLN A 304 11.93 -5.14 30.58
C GLN A 304 10.63 -5.15 31.40
N PRO A 305 9.47 -4.85 30.78
CA PRO A 305 8.19 -4.97 31.47
C PRO A 305 8.02 -6.38 32.04
N PRO A 306 7.39 -6.54 33.22
CA PRO A 306 7.21 -7.84 33.84
C PRO A 306 6.48 -8.77 32.88
N ARG A 307 7.10 -9.92 32.57
CA ARG A 307 6.53 -10.91 31.65
C ARG A 307 5.26 -11.49 32.26
N ASP A 308 4.26 -11.75 31.42
CA ASP A 308 3.10 -12.54 31.82
C ASP A 308 3.60 -13.94 32.24
N PRO A 309 3.40 -14.39 33.49
CA PRO A 309 3.94 -15.66 33.97
C PRO A 309 3.35 -16.88 33.23
N ARG A 310 2.28 -16.68 32.44
CA ARG A 310 1.72 -17.70 31.54
C ARG A 310 2.58 -17.92 30.29
N PHE A 311 3.45 -16.96 29.94
CA PHE A 311 4.27 -16.95 28.72
C PHE A 311 5.73 -16.53 29.02
N PRO A 312 6.48 -17.27 29.86
CA PRO A 312 7.82 -16.87 30.31
C PRO A 312 8.83 -16.68 29.16
N SER A 313 8.66 -17.44 28.08
CA SER A 313 9.50 -17.39 26.87
C SER A 313 9.08 -16.28 25.90
N GLY A 314 7.94 -15.63 26.13
CA GLY A 314 7.43 -14.52 25.33
C GLY A 314 6.77 -14.94 24.02
N PRO A 315 6.55 -13.98 23.09
CA PRO A 315 5.59 -14.12 21.98
C PRO A 315 5.95 -15.16 20.92
N LEU A 316 7.23 -15.51 20.79
CA LEU A 316 7.77 -16.37 19.74
C LEU A 316 9.15 -16.92 20.12
N ALA A 317 9.61 -17.93 19.39
CA ALA A 317 11.02 -18.31 19.36
C ALA A 317 11.51 -18.57 17.92
N VAL A 318 12.80 -18.41 17.67
CA VAL A 318 13.49 -18.85 16.46
C VAL A 318 14.17 -20.18 16.76
N LEU A 319 13.78 -21.25 16.09
CA LEU A 319 14.40 -22.57 16.21
C LEU A 319 15.52 -22.70 15.17
N ASP A 320 16.70 -23.15 15.59
CA ASP A 320 17.80 -23.52 14.71
C ASP A 320 18.05 -25.05 14.65
N GLY A 321 18.91 -25.50 13.74
CA GLY A 321 19.05 -26.92 13.37
C GLY A 321 19.63 -27.84 14.45
N ASP A 322 20.42 -27.28 15.38
CA ASP A 322 20.90 -27.97 16.57
C ASP A 322 19.76 -28.35 17.53
N GLY A 323 18.63 -27.64 17.47
CA GLY A 323 17.49 -27.76 18.37
C GLY A 323 17.37 -26.62 19.38
N THR A 324 18.27 -25.64 19.35
CA THR A 324 18.17 -24.46 20.21
C THR A 324 17.06 -23.54 19.70
N ALA A 325 16.07 -23.27 20.55
CA ALA A 325 15.04 -22.28 20.30
C ALA A 325 15.35 -20.99 21.08
N TYR A 326 15.70 -19.94 20.33
CA TYR A 326 16.03 -18.60 20.81
C TYR A 326 14.74 -17.80 21.03
N ALA A 327 14.46 -17.45 22.28
CA ALA A 327 13.21 -16.84 22.73
C ALA A 327 13.43 -15.45 23.38
N ALA A 328 12.36 -14.84 23.89
CA ALA A 328 12.37 -13.42 24.28
C ALA A 328 13.47 -13.08 25.30
N GLY A 329 14.24 -12.03 25.01
CA GLY A 329 15.29 -11.51 25.89
C GLY A 329 16.44 -12.49 26.19
N GLY A 330 16.75 -13.39 25.25
CA GLY A 330 17.90 -14.30 25.38
C GLY A 330 17.63 -15.58 26.17
N VAL A 331 16.35 -15.93 26.39
CA VAL A 331 15.98 -17.27 26.85
C VAL A 331 16.33 -18.27 25.75
N LEU A 332 17.05 -19.33 26.11
CA LEU A 332 17.31 -20.48 25.25
C LEU A 332 16.48 -21.66 25.75
N LEU A 333 15.83 -22.37 24.84
CA LEU A 333 15.08 -23.59 25.13
C LEU A 333 15.65 -24.73 24.29
N GLU A 334 15.81 -25.91 24.88
CA GLU A 334 16.10 -27.13 24.13
C GLU A 334 14.81 -27.65 23.51
N CYS A 335 14.81 -27.85 22.19
CA CYS A 335 13.70 -28.43 21.46
C CYS A 335 14.05 -29.88 21.04
N PRO A 336 13.47 -30.90 21.69
CA PRO A 336 13.77 -32.31 21.39
C PRO A 336 13.10 -32.81 20.10
N ALA A 337 12.22 -32.02 19.47
CA ALA A 337 11.42 -32.45 18.34
C ALA A 337 12.27 -32.84 17.11
N GLY A 338 11.97 -34.01 16.54
CA GLY A 338 12.39 -34.43 15.20
C GLY A 338 11.32 -34.17 14.15
N THR A 339 10.03 -34.17 14.52
CA THR A 339 8.91 -33.98 13.58
C THR A 339 8.05 -32.74 13.88
N VAL A 340 7.28 -32.29 12.88
CA VAL A 340 6.39 -31.12 13.04
C VAL A 340 5.25 -31.39 14.04
N PRO A 341 4.61 -32.58 14.10
CA PRO A 341 3.68 -32.91 15.18
C PRO A 341 4.28 -32.86 16.59
N GLU A 342 5.53 -33.31 16.77
CA GLU A 342 6.25 -33.20 18.05
C GLU A 342 6.53 -31.74 18.43
N LEU A 343 7.00 -30.95 17.45
CA LEU A 343 7.24 -29.51 17.63
C LEU A 343 5.97 -28.77 18.07
N VAL A 344 4.82 -29.12 17.48
CA VAL A 344 3.50 -28.54 17.85
C VAL A 344 3.05 -29.00 19.24
N ALA A 345 3.42 -30.21 19.69
CA ALA A 345 3.17 -30.65 21.05
C ALA A 345 4.00 -29.84 22.05
N TRP A 346 5.34 -29.88 21.93
CA TRP A 346 6.31 -29.16 22.77
C TRP A 346 6.00 -27.65 22.86
N ALA A 347 5.59 -27.03 21.74
CA ALA A 347 5.17 -25.63 21.70
C ALA A 347 3.99 -25.32 22.64
N LEU A 348 3.07 -26.27 22.83
CA LEU A 348 1.86 -26.12 23.64
C LEU A 348 2.00 -26.66 25.07
N THR A 349 2.97 -27.54 25.36
CA THR A 349 3.15 -28.19 26.66
C THR A 349 4.31 -27.63 27.48
N GLU A 350 5.44 -27.35 26.85
CA GLU A 350 6.72 -27.11 27.54
C GLU A 350 7.34 -25.76 27.22
N SER A 351 7.18 -25.25 25.99
CA SER A 351 7.94 -24.09 25.51
C SER A 351 7.70 -22.78 26.26
N GLY A 352 6.54 -22.61 26.90
CA GLY A 352 6.15 -21.35 27.54
C GLY A 352 6.02 -20.15 26.59
N ILE A 353 5.85 -20.39 25.28
CA ILE A 353 5.73 -19.37 24.23
C ILE A 353 4.26 -18.95 24.05
N GLY A 354 4.02 -17.65 23.86
CA GLY A 354 2.72 -17.06 23.58
C GLY A 354 2.67 -15.58 24.01
N ALA A 355 1.52 -14.92 23.83
CA ALA A 355 1.37 -13.55 24.31
C ALA A 355 -0.03 -13.24 24.84
N ALA A 356 -0.10 -12.36 25.84
CA ALA A 356 -1.34 -11.91 26.43
C ALA A 356 -2.25 -11.20 25.39
N ARG A 357 -3.56 -11.44 25.50
CA ARG A 357 -4.60 -10.77 24.70
C ARG A 357 -4.49 -9.24 24.82
N LEU A 358 -4.48 -8.55 23.68
CA LEU A 358 -4.38 -7.09 23.61
C LEU A 358 -5.68 -6.37 24.06
N HIS A 359 -6.77 -7.12 24.26
CA HIS A 359 -8.05 -6.61 24.74
C HIS A 359 -8.72 -7.66 25.65
N ARG A 360 -9.45 -7.23 26.68
CA ARG A 360 -10.10 -8.14 27.66
C ARG A 360 -11.07 -9.17 27.05
N HIS A 361 -11.75 -8.79 25.96
CA HIS A 361 -12.65 -9.67 25.19
C HIS A 361 -11.95 -10.33 23.98
N GLY A 362 -10.65 -10.07 23.80
CA GLY A 362 -9.80 -10.72 22.79
C GLY A 362 -9.29 -12.10 23.26
N LYS A 363 -8.39 -12.67 22.46
CA LYS A 363 -7.79 -13.99 22.67
C LYS A 363 -6.28 -13.84 22.84
N ASP A 364 -5.67 -14.65 23.69
CA ASP A 364 -4.21 -14.72 23.79
C ASP A 364 -3.63 -15.21 22.43
N ALA A 365 -2.43 -14.75 22.10
CA ALA A 365 -1.75 -15.12 20.85
C ALA A 365 -1.17 -16.53 20.95
N ASP A 366 -1.26 -17.26 19.83
CA ASP A 366 -0.67 -18.59 19.70
C ASP A 366 0.86 -18.55 19.80
N PRO A 367 1.51 -19.66 20.21
CA PRO A 367 2.92 -19.86 19.95
C PRO A 367 3.26 -19.65 18.47
N LEU A 368 4.29 -18.85 18.21
CA LEU A 368 4.92 -18.70 16.91
C LEU A 368 6.34 -19.27 16.96
N LEU A 369 6.65 -20.18 16.04
CA LEU A 369 7.99 -20.73 15.85
C LEU A 369 8.54 -20.38 14.48
N VAL A 370 9.63 -19.64 14.47
CA VAL A 370 10.33 -19.22 13.26
C VAL A 370 11.41 -20.26 12.96
N LEU A 371 11.42 -20.82 11.75
CA LEU A 371 12.32 -21.92 11.39
C LEU A 371 13.44 -21.39 10.47
N THR A 372 14.69 -21.53 10.91
CA THR A 372 15.87 -21.34 10.06
C THR A 372 15.92 -22.40 8.94
N ALA A 373 16.82 -22.24 7.97
CA ALA A 373 17.05 -23.29 6.97
C ALA A 373 17.52 -24.63 7.61
N PRO A 374 18.50 -24.66 8.54
CA PRO A 374 18.83 -25.89 9.27
C PRO A 374 17.65 -26.50 10.04
N ALA A 375 16.84 -25.72 10.75
CA ALA A 375 15.67 -26.23 11.48
C ALA A 375 14.60 -26.80 10.54
N ALA A 376 14.32 -26.14 9.42
CA ALA A 376 13.39 -26.64 8.40
C ALA A 376 13.86 -27.99 7.83
N ALA A 377 15.16 -28.11 7.51
CA ALA A 377 15.74 -29.36 7.02
C ALA A 377 15.65 -30.50 8.06
N ARG A 378 15.97 -30.23 9.34
CA ARG A 378 15.82 -31.19 10.45
C ARG A 378 14.38 -31.72 10.57
N LEU A 379 13.39 -30.87 10.38
CA LEU A 379 11.96 -31.21 10.46
C LEU A 379 11.39 -31.85 9.17
N GLY A 380 12.26 -32.25 8.22
CA GLY A 380 11.85 -32.89 6.97
C GLY A 380 11.12 -31.95 5.99
N LEU A 381 11.35 -30.64 6.08
CA LEU A 381 10.82 -29.65 5.15
C LEU A 381 11.82 -29.37 4.01
N PRO A 382 11.40 -29.35 2.74
CA PRO A 382 12.29 -28.96 1.64
C PRO A 382 12.64 -27.47 1.74
N LEU A 383 13.89 -27.09 1.50
CA LEU A 383 14.33 -25.69 1.57
C LEU A 383 13.75 -24.82 0.45
N VAL A 384 13.33 -25.41 -0.67
CA VAL A 384 12.72 -24.72 -1.82
C VAL A 384 11.40 -25.40 -2.15
N LEU A 385 10.35 -24.61 -2.38
CA LEU A 385 9.08 -25.11 -2.89
C LEU A 385 9.12 -25.20 -4.42
N GLU A 386 8.83 -26.39 -4.96
CA GLU A 386 8.76 -26.64 -6.40
C GLU A 386 7.63 -25.83 -7.05
N ASP A 387 6.43 -25.87 -6.47
CA ASP A 387 5.31 -25.01 -6.87
C ASP A 387 5.45 -23.59 -6.31
N ARG A 388 6.22 -22.78 -7.03
CA ARG A 388 6.36 -21.33 -6.80
C ARG A 388 5.06 -20.52 -7.02
N ARG A 389 3.95 -21.12 -7.49
CA ARG A 389 2.65 -20.45 -7.65
C ARG A 389 1.72 -20.73 -6.46
N GLY A 390 1.66 -21.98 -6.00
CA GLY A 390 0.85 -22.39 -4.86
C GLY A 390 1.47 -22.11 -3.50
N LEU A 391 2.81 -21.97 -3.43
CA LEU A 391 3.61 -21.67 -2.24
C LEU A 391 3.19 -22.48 -1.00
N ARG A 392 3.01 -23.80 -1.19
CA ARG A 392 2.71 -24.75 -0.12
C ARG A 392 3.14 -26.17 -0.50
N LEU A 393 3.32 -27.02 0.52
CA LEU A 393 3.51 -28.46 0.31
C LEU A 393 2.24 -29.10 -0.30
N PRO A 394 2.39 -30.13 -1.17
CA PRO A 394 1.29 -30.98 -1.61
C PRO A 394 0.53 -31.62 -0.45
N ALA A 395 -0.77 -31.89 -0.64
CA ALA A 395 -1.63 -32.48 0.40
C ALA A 395 -1.18 -33.91 0.81
N ASP A 396 -0.45 -34.58 -0.07
CA ASP A 396 0.08 -35.93 0.11
C ASP A 396 1.56 -35.95 0.54
N HIS A 397 2.19 -34.79 0.76
CA HIS A 397 3.55 -34.71 1.28
C HIS A 397 3.67 -35.43 2.65
N PRO A 398 4.79 -36.13 2.95
CA PRO A 398 4.93 -36.93 4.18
C PRO A 398 4.57 -36.18 5.47
N VAL A 399 5.10 -34.97 5.65
CA VAL A 399 4.82 -34.08 6.80
C VAL A 399 3.33 -33.71 6.90
N VAL A 400 2.65 -33.46 5.78
CA VAL A 400 1.22 -33.11 5.78
C VAL A 400 0.37 -34.34 6.15
N LYS A 401 0.72 -35.52 5.62
CA LYS A 401 0.13 -36.81 6.03
C LYS A 401 0.38 -37.11 7.52
N GLU A 402 1.53 -36.72 8.06
CA GLU A 402 1.88 -36.95 9.48
C GLU A 402 1.10 -36.03 10.42
N ILE A 403 1.01 -34.73 10.11
CA ILE A 403 0.14 -33.75 10.80
C ILE A 403 -1.31 -34.27 10.85
N GLY A 404 -1.82 -34.78 9.72
CA GLY A 404 -3.15 -35.41 9.65
C GLY A 404 -3.28 -36.66 10.52
N ARG A 405 -2.29 -37.59 10.47
CA ARG A 405 -2.25 -38.80 11.32
C ARG A 405 -2.19 -38.47 12.82
N ALA A 406 -1.48 -37.42 13.19
CA ALA A 406 -1.43 -36.89 14.56
C ALA A 406 -2.71 -36.10 14.95
N GLY A 407 -3.76 -36.10 14.14
CA GLY A 407 -5.06 -35.48 14.45
C GLY A 407 -5.01 -33.96 14.49
N TRP A 408 -4.04 -33.33 13.83
CA TRP A 408 -3.98 -31.88 13.64
C TRP A 408 -4.60 -31.48 12.30
N LYS A 409 -5.08 -30.24 12.20
CA LYS A 409 -5.66 -29.64 10.99
C LYS A 409 -4.85 -28.43 10.54
N LEU A 410 -4.85 -28.21 9.23
CA LEU A 410 -4.33 -27.01 8.58
C LEU A 410 -5.49 -26.10 8.15
N THR A 411 -5.23 -24.81 7.98
CA THR A 411 -6.19 -23.90 7.34
C THR A 411 -6.28 -24.16 5.83
N GLN A 412 -7.24 -23.56 5.12
CA GLN A 412 -7.37 -23.65 3.67
C GLN A 412 -6.13 -23.14 2.89
N ARG A 413 -5.23 -22.37 3.51
CA ARG A 413 -3.94 -21.98 2.92
C ARG A 413 -2.91 -23.14 2.87
N GLY A 414 -3.20 -24.27 3.50
CA GLY A 414 -2.33 -25.45 3.54
C GLY A 414 -1.07 -25.25 4.36
N PHE A 415 0.01 -25.96 4.00
CA PHE A 415 1.33 -25.85 4.63
C PHE A 415 2.26 -24.99 3.77
N GLY A 416 2.10 -23.67 3.84
CA GLY A 416 2.94 -22.66 3.16
C GLY A 416 3.93 -21.96 4.09
N PRO A 417 4.46 -20.77 3.75
CA PRO A 417 5.44 -20.03 4.57
C PRO A 417 4.96 -19.67 5.98
N TRP A 418 3.64 -19.51 6.15
CA TRP A 418 2.98 -19.26 7.43
C TRP A 418 1.89 -20.31 7.69
N PRO A 419 2.27 -21.57 8.01
CA PRO A 419 1.31 -22.62 8.26
C PRO A 419 0.74 -22.46 9.68
N ARG A 420 -0.56 -22.69 9.82
CA ARG A 420 -1.28 -22.65 11.10
C ARG A 420 -1.87 -24.03 11.37
N ILE A 421 -1.32 -24.68 12.38
CA ILE A 421 -1.58 -26.08 12.74
C ILE A 421 -2.44 -26.06 14.00
N TYR A 422 -3.63 -26.66 13.97
CA TYR A 422 -4.62 -26.50 15.05
C TYR A 422 -5.53 -27.71 15.22
N ARG A 423 -6.16 -27.80 16.39
CA ARG A 423 -7.32 -28.68 16.63
C ARG A 423 -8.55 -27.80 16.93
N PRO A 424 -9.78 -28.25 16.61
CA PRO A 424 -11.00 -27.60 17.07
C PRO A 424 -10.97 -27.42 18.59
N ALA A 425 -11.37 -26.25 19.10
CA ALA A 425 -11.33 -25.96 20.52
C ALA A 425 -12.24 -26.91 21.31
N LYS A 426 -11.76 -27.45 22.43
CA LYS A 426 -12.51 -28.34 23.34
C LYS A 426 -12.62 -27.65 24.69
N ALA A 427 -13.81 -27.61 25.28
CA ALA A 427 -14.07 -26.94 26.56
C ALA A 427 -13.47 -25.51 26.67
N GLY A 428 -13.54 -24.74 25.58
CA GLY A 428 -12.94 -23.40 25.48
C GLY A 428 -11.41 -23.36 25.30
N GLN A 429 -10.69 -24.45 25.57
CA GLN A 429 -9.25 -24.52 25.33
C GLN A 429 -8.93 -24.58 23.83
N ARG A 430 -8.00 -23.73 23.40
CA ARG A 430 -7.58 -23.56 22.02
C ARG A 430 -6.20 -24.18 21.81
N GLN A 431 -6.10 -25.23 21.01
CA GLN A 431 -4.84 -25.86 20.63
C GLN A 431 -4.45 -25.43 19.21
N CYS A 432 -3.47 -24.54 19.07
CA CYS A 432 -3.05 -23.98 17.80
C CYS A 432 -1.63 -23.43 17.90
N VAL A 433 -0.80 -23.69 16.88
CA VAL A 433 0.57 -23.21 16.73
C VAL A 433 0.72 -22.61 15.33
N GLN A 434 1.54 -21.59 15.20
CA GLN A 434 1.93 -21.01 13.91
C GLN A 434 3.42 -21.21 13.69
N LEU A 435 3.81 -21.45 12.45
CA LEU A 435 5.21 -21.43 12.06
C LEU A 435 5.49 -20.24 11.13
N ALA A 436 6.76 -19.86 10.99
CA ALA A 436 7.26 -18.97 9.94
C ALA A 436 8.48 -19.62 9.30
N VAL A 437 8.33 -20.14 8.09
CA VAL A 437 9.38 -20.91 7.39
C VAL A 437 10.25 -19.97 6.57
N LEU A 438 11.41 -19.57 7.09
CA LEU A 438 12.27 -18.56 6.47
C LEU A 438 12.71 -18.92 5.03
N PRO A 439 13.10 -20.16 4.70
CA PRO A 439 13.47 -20.55 3.33
C PRO A 439 12.37 -20.31 2.27
N TRP A 440 11.10 -20.20 2.69
CA TRP A 440 9.96 -19.98 1.79
C TRP A 440 9.50 -18.51 1.76
N GLY A 441 10.33 -17.57 2.25
CA GLY A 441 10.02 -16.14 2.22
C GLY A 441 8.96 -15.72 3.25
N ALA A 442 8.93 -16.36 4.42
CA ALA A 442 7.99 -15.97 5.49
C ALA A 442 8.19 -14.50 5.94
N LEU A 443 9.44 -14.00 5.93
CA LEU A 443 9.75 -12.59 6.07
C LEU A 443 10.04 -12.00 4.68
N ASP A 444 9.11 -11.22 4.13
CA ASP A 444 9.28 -10.51 2.87
C ASP A 444 10.35 -9.40 3.00
N PRO A 445 11.44 -9.39 2.21
CA PRO A 445 12.47 -8.36 2.26
C PRO A 445 11.94 -6.93 2.04
N ARG A 446 10.83 -6.74 1.31
CA ARG A 446 10.17 -5.43 1.15
C ARG A 446 9.65 -4.86 2.47
N ALA A 447 9.32 -5.72 3.42
CA ALA A 447 8.81 -5.34 4.73
C ALA A 447 9.87 -5.42 5.83
N TRP A 448 10.72 -6.45 5.79
CA TRP A 448 11.67 -6.79 6.86
C TRP A 448 13.13 -6.50 6.51
N GLY A 449 13.45 -6.13 5.27
CA GLY A 449 14.83 -6.07 4.79
C GLY A 449 15.54 -7.40 4.96
N GLU A 450 16.83 -7.34 5.27
CA GLU A 450 17.69 -8.51 5.45
C GLU A 450 17.49 -9.25 6.79
N ALA A 451 16.38 -9.03 7.51
CA ALA A 451 16.14 -9.69 8.79
C ALA A 451 16.21 -11.23 8.71
N ALA A 452 15.81 -11.81 7.58
CA ALA A 452 15.87 -13.27 7.37
C ALA A 452 17.30 -13.86 7.30
N SER A 453 18.34 -13.02 7.19
CA SER A 453 19.76 -13.44 7.21
C SER A 453 20.50 -13.07 8.51
N LEU A 454 19.79 -12.50 9.50
CA LEU A 454 20.32 -12.33 10.86
C LEU A 454 20.53 -13.71 11.53
N ASP A 455 21.45 -13.77 12.50
CA ASP A 455 21.60 -14.97 13.34
C ASP A 455 20.31 -15.24 14.16
N ALA A 456 20.12 -16.49 14.60
CA ALA A 456 18.88 -16.89 15.27
C ALA A 456 18.60 -16.12 16.57
N ALA A 457 19.63 -15.64 17.28
CA ALA A 457 19.46 -14.86 18.51
C ALA A 457 19.09 -13.38 18.21
N GLU A 458 19.73 -12.76 17.22
CA GLU A 458 19.37 -11.40 16.77
C GLU A 458 18.01 -11.37 16.07
N LEU A 459 17.68 -12.40 15.29
CA LEU A 459 16.34 -12.54 14.70
C LEU A 459 15.27 -12.71 15.80
N ALA A 460 15.56 -13.49 16.85
CA ALA A 460 14.67 -13.61 18.00
C ALA A 460 14.47 -12.28 18.73
N ARG A 461 15.54 -11.47 18.92
CA ARG A 461 15.43 -10.09 19.47
C ARG A 461 14.59 -9.19 18.57
N THR A 462 14.88 -9.17 17.27
CA THR A 462 14.21 -8.38 16.23
C THR A 462 12.70 -8.66 16.21
N LEU A 463 12.32 -9.93 16.06
CA LEU A 463 10.91 -10.32 15.98
C LEU A 463 10.20 -10.17 17.34
N THR A 464 10.87 -10.43 18.47
CA THR A 464 10.30 -10.16 19.81
C THR A 464 10.00 -8.68 20.00
N THR A 465 10.86 -7.80 19.49
CA THR A 465 10.70 -6.34 19.61
C THR A 465 9.49 -5.85 18.81
N TYR A 466 9.36 -6.29 17.56
CA TYR A 466 8.12 -6.07 16.78
C TYR A 466 6.90 -6.66 17.50
N ALA A 467 6.99 -7.90 17.99
CA ALA A 467 5.85 -8.61 18.59
C ALA A 467 5.32 -7.94 19.87
N THR A 468 6.22 -7.43 20.70
CA THR A 468 5.90 -6.70 21.93
C THR A 468 5.20 -5.37 21.63
N ARG A 469 5.74 -4.62 20.66
CA ARG A 469 5.22 -3.31 20.23
C ARG A 469 3.89 -3.40 19.46
N VAL A 470 3.81 -4.35 18.53
CA VAL A 470 2.74 -4.48 17.55
C VAL A 470 1.83 -5.65 17.93
N LEU A 471 2.11 -6.86 17.44
CA LEU A 471 1.59 -8.15 17.90
C LEU A 471 2.53 -9.26 17.42
N THR A 472 2.47 -10.46 18.02
CA THR A 472 3.11 -11.68 17.47
C THR A 472 2.80 -11.78 15.96
N PRO A 473 3.81 -11.74 15.06
CA PRO A 473 3.60 -11.72 13.62
C PRO A 473 2.67 -12.84 13.12
N ARG A 474 1.72 -12.52 12.23
CA ARG A 474 0.82 -13.51 11.61
C ARG A 474 0.67 -13.24 10.12
N GLY A 475 1.39 -14.01 9.30
CA GLY A 475 1.45 -13.78 7.85
C GLY A 475 2.31 -12.56 7.50
N SER A 476 2.02 -11.91 6.38
CA SER A 476 2.67 -10.65 6.02
C SER A 476 2.34 -9.53 7.02
N THR A 477 3.12 -8.45 6.99
CA THR A 477 2.85 -7.24 7.79
C THR A 477 1.47 -6.65 7.52
N ALA A 478 0.94 -6.77 6.30
CA ALA A 478 -0.42 -6.37 5.96
C ALA A 478 -1.49 -7.19 6.73
N VAL A 479 -1.33 -8.52 6.80
CA VAL A 479 -2.21 -9.39 7.59
C VAL A 479 -2.05 -9.11 9.08
N SER A 480 -0.83 -8.88 9.54
CA SER A 480 -0.55 -8.49 10.94
C SER A 480 -1.24 -7.16 11.30
N GLY A 481 -1.24 -6.17 10.41
CA GLY A 481 -1.92 -4.89 10.61
C GLY A 481 -3.44 -5.02 10.70
N LEU A 482 -4.04 -5.92 9.92
CA LEU A 482 -5.48 -6.23 9.94
C LEU A 482 -5.88 -7.02 11.20
N GLU A 483 -5.05 -7.99 11.59
CA GLU A 483 -5.24 -8.78 12.80
C GLU A 483 -5.03 -7.95 14.08
N LEU A 484 -4.21 -6.89 14.02
CA LEU A 484 -4.06 -5.92 15.11
C LEU A 484 -5.35 -5.14 15.38
N MET A 485 -6.05 -4.68 14.34
CA MET A 485 -7.36 -4.02 14.48
C MET A 485 -8.34 -4.94 15.22
N THR A 486 -8.37 -6.21 14.80
CA THR A 486 -9.25 -7.25 15.37
C THR A 486 -8.85 -7.65 16.79
N ALA A 487 -7.55 -7.62 17.14
CA ALA A 487 -7.06 -7.94 18.48
C ALA A 487 -7.37 -6.83 19.50
N LEU A 488 -7.37 -5.57 19.08
CA LEU A 488 -7.64 -4.40 19.92
C LEU A 488 -9.14 -4.05 20.01
N ARG A 489 -9.89 -4.26 18.92
CA ARG A 489 -11.34 -4.12 18.84
C ARG A 489 -11.98 -5.43 18.31
N PRO A 490 -12.03 -6.50 19.13
CA PRO A 490 -12.66 -7.74 18.71
C PRO A 490 -14.15 -7.54 18.40
N PRO A 491 -14.71 -8.23 17.39
CA PRO A 491 -16.10 -8.05 16.94
C PRO A 491 -17.13 -8.47 17.99
N THR A 492 -16.77 -9.41 18.87
CA THR A 492 -17.65 -10.04 19.84
C THR A 492 -17.07 -9.98 21.25
N ARG A 493 -17.96 -10.07 22.25
CA ARG A 493 -17.65 -10.22 23.67
C ARG A 493 -18.50 -11.33 24.27
N ALA A 494 -17.99 -12.00 25.29
CA ALA A 494 -18.80 -12.91 26.09
C ALA A 494 -19.74 -12.09 26.99
N VAL A 495 -21.02 -12.46 27.00
CA VAL A 495 -22.07 -11.91 27.89
C VAL A 495 -22.76 -13.09 28.55
N LYS A 496 -23.14 -12.97 29.82
CA LYS A 496 -23.93 -14.00 30.49
C LYS A 496 -25.40 -13.82 30.13
N ASP A 497 -26.02 -14.87 29.63
CA ASP A 497 -27.48 -14.97 29.50
C ASP A 497 -28.08 -15.07 30.91
N GLU A 498 -28.99 -14.16 31.24
CA GLU A 498 -29.63 -14.09 32.56
C GLU A 498 -30.69 -15.17 32.76
N THR A 499 -31.26 -15.70 31.65
CA THR A 499 -32.30 -16.74 31.67
C THR A 499 -31.69 -18.14 31.83
N THR A 500 -30.66 -18.47 31.04
CA THR A 500 -30.02 -19.79 31.10
C THR A 500 -28.80 -19.84 32.03
N GLY A 501 -28.30 -18.69 32.46
CA GLY A 501 -27.05 -18.58 33.22
C GLY A 501 -25.78 -18.85 32.41
N THR A 502 -25.88 -19.17 31.12
CA THR A 502 -24.75 -19.56 30.26
C THR A 502 -24.01 -18.35 29.69
N TRP A 503 -22.80 -18.56 29.14
CA TRP A 503 -22.04 -17.50 28.47
C TRP A 503 -22.23 -17.58 26.95
N VAL A 504 -22.82 -16.53 26.38
CA VAL A 504 -23.11 -16.39 24.95
C VAL A 504 -22.20 -15.34 24.29
N SER A 505 -22.04 -15.42 22.98
CA SER A 505 -21.27 -14.45 22.19
C SER A 505 -22.18 -13.32 21.71
N ALA A 506 -21.96 -12.10 22.20
CA ALA A 506 -22.70 -10.91 21.81
C ALA A 506 -21.81 -9.92 21.04
N PRO A 507 -22.39 -8.99 20.24
CA PRO A 507 -21.67 -7.87 19.65
C PRO A 507 -20.87 -7.06 20.69
N ASN A 508 -19.65 -6.66 20.32
CA ASN A 508 -18.82 -5.77 21.13
C ASN A 508 -19.07 -4.30 20.73
N PRO A 509 -19.57 -3.42 21.63
CA PRO A 509 -19.86 -2.02 21.30
C PRO A 509 -18.64 -1.27 20.74
N GLY A 510 -18.84 -0.52 19.65
CA GLY A 510 -17.79 0.27 18.99
C GLY A 510 -16.76 -0.54 18.19
N ALA A 511 -16.98 -1.84 17.98
CA ALA A 511 -16.21 -2.67 17.06
C ALA A 511 -16.96 -2.88 15.73
N LEU A 512 -16.23 -3.28 14.68
CA LEU A 512 -16.82 -3.77 13.44
C LEU A 512 -17.24 -5.24 13.65
N THR A 513 -18.54 -5.50 13.76
CA THR A 513 -19.06 -6.76 14.33
C THR A 513 -19.42 -7.83 13.30
N ARG A 514 -19.78 -7.41 12.08
CA ARG A 514 -20.10 -8.27 10.94
C ARG A 514 -19.60 -7.65 9.62
N PRO A 515 -19.51 -8.42 8.51
CA PRO A 515 -19.42 -7.85 7.19
C PRO A 515 -20.56 -6.86 6.89
N VAL A 516 -20.25 -5.88 6.07
CA VAL A 516 -21.13 -4.81 5.58
C VAL A 516 -20.78 -4.61 4.12
N ASP A 517 -21.73 -4.75 3.22
CA ASP A 517 -21.50 -4.42 1.81
C ASP A 517 -21.34 -2.88 1.65
N PRO A 518 -20.47 -2.41 0.76
CA PRO A 518 -20.18 -0.99 0.57
C PRO A 518 -21.31 -0.31 -0.21
N ALA A 519 -21.31 1.02 -0.27
CA ALA A 519 -22.14 1.72 -1.23
C ALA A 519 -21.60 1.47 -2.65
N PRO A 520 -22.44 1.48 -3.71
CA PRO A 520 -21.98 1.32 -5.09
C PRO A 520 -20.78 2.21 -5.51
N PRO A 521 -20.72 3.52 -5.18
CA PRO A 521 -19.55 4.33 -5.54
C PRO A 521 -18.29 4.00 -4.71
N GLU A 522 -18.43 3.44 -3.51
CA GLU A 522 -17.30 3.06 -2.63
C GLU A 522 -16.64 1.73 -3.07
N ALA A 523 -17.37 0.92 -3.82
CA ALA A 523 -16.96 -0.41 -4.21
C ALA A 523 -15.86 -0.38 -5.30
N PRO A 524 -14.91 -1.34 -5.30
CA PRO A 524 -14.08 -1.56 -6.49
C PRO A 524 -14.95 -2.16 -7.61
N ALA A 525 -14.66 -1.85 -8.87
CA ALA A 525 -15.55 -2.12 -10.00
C ALA A 525 -15.92 -3.61 -10.20
N GLU A 526 -15.06 -4.54 -9.77
CA GLU A 526 -15.31 -5.98 -9.81
C GLU A 526 -16.32 -6.48 -8.76
N HIS A 527 -16.74 -5.65 -7.80
CA HIS A 527 -17.58 -6.03 -6.67
C HIS A 527 -19.04 -6.32 -7.06
N PRO A 528 -19.74 -7.27 -6.41
CA PRO A 528 -21.17 -7.53 -6.64
C PRO A 528 -22.06 -6.28 -6.70
N VAL A 529 -21.97 -5.37 -5.70
CA VAL A 529 -22.78 -4.14 -5.68
C VAL A 529 -22.32 -3.04 -6.67
N ALA A 530 -21.19 -3.25 -7.36
CA ALA A 530 -20.70 -2.34 -8.40
C ALA A 530 -21.20 -2.74 -9.80
N GLN A 531 -21.79 -3.93 -9.96
CA GLN A 531 -22.23 -4.42 -11.27
C GLN A 531 -23.39 -3.58 -11.80
N GLY A 532 -23.17 -2.95 -12.96
CA GLY A 532 -24.11 -1.98 -13.55
C GLY A 532 -23.97 -0.54 -13.04
N TRP A 533 -23.02 -0.25 -12.15
CA TRP A 533 -22.72 1.14 -11.76
C TRP A 533 -21.95 1.88 -12.87
N PRO A 534 -22.25 3.16 -13.16
CA PRO A 534 -21.50 3.94 -14.15
C PRO A 534 -20.01 4.08 -13.81
N ALA A 535 -19.15 3.76 -14.77
CA ALA A 535 -17.69 3.66 -14.58
C ALA A 535 -17.00 4.98 -14.23
N ASP A 536 -17.65 6.11 -14.51
CA ASP A 536 -17.26 7.49 -14.23
C ASP A 536 -17.76 8.01 -12.87
N ARG A 537 -18.64 7.26 -12.17
CA ARG A 537 -19.24 7.67 -10.89
C ARG A 537 -18.73 6.89 -9.67
N PHE A 538 -17.51 6.36 -9.70
CA PHE A 538 -16.88 5.78 -8.51
C PHE A 538 -16.22 6.85 -7.62
N LEU A 539 -16.02 6.52 -6.34
CA LEU A 539 -15.35 7.34 -5.32
C LEU A 539 -13.82 7.29 -5.50
N ASP A 540 -13.24 8.34 -6.07
CA ASP A 540 -11.79 8.42 -6.35
C ASP A 540 -11.00 9.06 -5.19
N GLU A 541 -11.06 8.43 -4.01
CA GLU A 541 -10.37 8.88 -2.80
C GLU A 541 -8.99 8.21 -2.64
N GLU A 542 -8.11 8.48 -3.59
CA GLU A 542 -6.68 8.09 -3.56
C GLU A 542 -5.76 9.27 -3.15
N ALA A 543 -4.49 8.97 -2.90
CA ALA A 543 -3.47 9.94 -2.50
C ALA A 543 -2.91 10.71 -3.70
N TYR A 544 -2.18 11.81 -3.48
CA TYR A 544 -1.76 12.66 -4.61
C TYR A 544 -0.83 11.94 -5.59
N GLN A 545 -1.03 12.24 -6.88
CA GLN A 545 -0.09 12.07 -7.97
C GLN A 545 -0.18 13.33 -8.84
N TRP A 546 0.44 14.42 -8.38
CA TRP A 546 0.36 15.74 -9.01
C TRP A 546 1.75 16.32 -9.28
N VAL A 547 1.86 17.06 -10.37
CA VAL A 547 3.03 17.83 -10.78
C VAL A 547 2.54 19.22 -11.15
N ARG A 548 3.24 20.27 -10.71
CA ARG A 548 2.97 21.66 -11.11
C ARG A 548 3.28 21.80 -12.59
N ASP A 549 2.45 22.55 -13.30
CA ASP A 549 2.73 22.90 -14.69
C ASP A 549 4.04 23.70 -14.78
N PRO A 550 5.02 23.31 -15.63
CA PRO A 550 6.24 24.08 -15.84
C PRO A 550 5.99 25.54 -16.23
N GLU A 551 4.93 25.84 -16.99
CA GLU A 551 4.57 27.21 -17.39
C GLU A 551 4.15 28.11 -16.20
N LEU A 552 3.90 27.52 -15.03
CA LEU A 552 3.58 28.24 -13.80
C LEU A 552 4.80 28.50 -12.90
N LEU A 553 6.01 28.06 -13.27
CA LEU A 553 7.24 28.35 -12.50
C LEU A 553 7.70 29.79 -12.72
N ALA A 554 8.09 30.47 -11.65
CA ALA A 554 8.72 31.79 -11.76
C ALA A 554 10.24 31.67 -12.03
N ASP A 555 10.82 32.68 -12.70
CA ASP A 555 12.28 32.74 -12.94
C ASP A 555 13.06 32.67 -11.60
N GLU A 556 12.56 33.31 -10.54
CA GLU A 556 13.16 33.29 -9.19
C GLU A 556 12.90 31.98 -8.39
N GLU A 557 12.11 31.05 -8.94
CA GLU A 557 12.07 29.66 -8.48
C GLU A 557 13.07 28.80 -9.28
N CYS A 558 13.19 29.02 -10.59
CA CYS A 558 14.13 28.30 -11.45
C CYS A 558 15.61 28.65 -11.18
N LEU A 559 15.89 29.84 -10.65
CA LEU A 559 17.22 30.26 -10.22
C LEU A 559 17.64 29.72 -8.83
N LEU A 560 16.77 29.00 -8.11
CA LEU A 560 17.16 28.33 -6.87
C LEU A 560 17.98 27.06 -7.18
N PRO A 561 19.03 26.74 -6.40
CA PRO A 561 19.89 25.60 -6.70
C PRO A 561 19.24 24.23 -6.44
N TYR A 562 18.39 24.07 -5.43
CA TYR A 562 17.92 22.75 -5.00
C TYR A 562 16.42 22.53 -5.16
N ALA A 563 16.05 21.29 -5.46
CA ALA A 563 14.74 20.72 -5.18
C ALA A 563 14.84 19.83 -3.93
N VAL A 564 14.02 20.11 -2.90
CA VAL A 564 14.05 19.38 -1.62
C VAL A 564 12.71 18.65 -1.42
N GLY A 565 12.78 17.33 -1.25
CA GLY A 565 11.63 16.48 -0.95
C GLY A 565 11.44 16.30 0.54
N ILE A 566 10.24 16.62 1.04
CA ILE A 566 9.80 16.29 2.38
C ILE A 566 8.71 15.21 2.33
N ASP A 567 8.70 14.32 3.32
CA ASP A 567 7.71 13.24 3.42
C ASP A 567 7.08 13.21 4.82
N ILE A 568 5.76 12.99 4.89
CA ILE A 568 5.01 12.96 6.13
C ILE A 568 5.08 11.56 6.75
N ASN A 569 5.80 11.42 7.87
CA ASN A 569 5.97 10.15 8.58
C ASN A 569 4.62 9.45 8.82
N THR A 570 4.35 8.36 8.07
CA THR A 570 3.15 7.53 8.15
C THR A 570 1.83 8.34 8.06
N ALA A 571 1.65 9.13 7.00
CA ALA A 571 0.52 10.05 6.88
C ALA A 571 -0.87 9.41 7.13
N PHE A 572 -1.11 8.21 6.60
CA PHE A 572 -2.37 7.49 6.78
C PHE A 572 -2.60 7.03 8.23
N LEU A 573 -1.54 6.74 9.01
CA LEU A 573 -1.65 6.43 10.44
C LEU A 573 -2.14 7.65 11.22
N ALA A 574 -1.55 8.81 10.96
CA ALA A 574 -1.95 10.08 11.58
C ALA A 574 -3.37 10.52 11.14
N ALA A 575 -3.76 10.21 9.90
CA ALA A 575 -5.12 10.47 9.40
C ALA A 575 -6.17 9.54 10.03
N ALA A 576 -5.85 8.27 10.34
CA ALA A 576 -6.77 7.35 11.02
C ALA A 576 -7.15 7.80 12.45
N ALA A 577 -6.30 8.60 13.11
CA ALA A 577 -6.50 9.06 14.48
C ALA A 577 -7.81 9.86 14.69
N ARG A 578 -8.63 9.46 15.66
CA ARG A 578 -9.91 10.07 16.06
C ARG A 578 -10.91 10.18 14.91
N MET A 579 -10.87 9.26 13.95
CA MET A 579 -11.79 9.25 12.82
C MET A 579 -13.10 8.54 13.20
N PRO A 580 -14.28 9.18 13.09
CA PRO A 580 -15.54 8.49 13.25
C PRO A 580 -15.73 7.51 12.09
N ILE A 581 -15.97 6.24 12.41
CA ILE A 581 -16.20 5.17 11.45
C ILE A 581 -17.63 4.67 11.59
N GLY A 582 -18.36 4.60 10.47
CA GLY A 582 -19.72 4.05 10.43
C GLY A 582 -19.73 2.55 10.75
N LEU A 583 -20.58 2.12 11.67
CA LEU A 583 -20.67 0.72 12.14
C LEU A 583 -21.66 -0.14 11.35
N GLY A 584 -22.65 0.49 10.71
CA GLY A 584 -23.70 -0.18 9.94
C GLY A 584 -23.56 -0.02 8.43
N ASP A 585 -24.58 -0.52 7.73
CA ASP A 585 -24.72 -0.43 6.27
C ASP A 585 -24.96 1.03 5.82
N PRO A 586 -24.57 1.39 4.57
CA PRO A 586 -24.84 2.72 4.04
C PRO A 586 -26.34 2.95 3.79
N VAL A 587 -26.88 4.04 4.32
CA VAL A 587 -28.23 4.52 4.03
C VAL A 587 -28.17 5.51 2.87
N HIS A 588 -28.83 5.21 1.76
CA HIS A 588 -28.96 6.14 0.62
C HIS A 588 -29.98 7.24 0.96
N VAL A 589 -29.62 8.50 0.70
CA VAL A 589 -30.46 9.67 0.93
C VAL A 589 -30.30 10.63 -0.25
N ALA A 590 -31.41 11.08 -0.83
CA ALA A 590 -31.42 12.16 -1.82
C ALA A 590 -31.44 13.53 -1.13
N PHE A 591 -30.69 14.49 -1.65
CA PHE A 591 -30.55 15.86 -1.15
C PHE A 591 -30.30 16.00 0.38
N PRO A 592 -29.39 15.22 0.99
CA PRO A 592 -29.14 15.30 2.42
C PRO A 592 -28.45 16.61 2.81
N ALA A 593 -28.87 17.21 3.93
CA ALA A 593 -28.09 18.26 4.57
C ALA A 593 -26.72 17.69 5.03
N PHE A 594 -25.64 18.43 4.77
CA PHE A 594 -24.29 17.97 5.10
C PHE A 594 -23.99 18.11 6.60
N ASP A 595 -23.57 17.00 7.24
CA ASP A 595 -22.97 17.00 8.57
C ASP A 595 -21.62 16.26 8.54
N GLN A 596 -20.55 17.00 8.81
CA GLN A 596 -19.18 16.49 8.93
C GLN A 596 -19.00 15.41 10.01
N LYS A 597 -19.95 15.24 10.94
CA LYS A 597 -19.94 14.19 11.96
C LYS A 597 -20.46 12.85 11.46
N ILE A 598 -21.16 12.81 10.32
CA ILE A 598 -21.74 11.59 9.75
C ILE A 598 -20.78 11.02 8.69
N PRO A 599 -20.15 9.85 8.93
CA PRO A 599 -19.33 9.19 7.94
C PRO A 599 -20.19 8.70 6.77
N GLY A 600 -19.74 9.03 5.57
CA GLY A 600 -20.41 8.66 4.34
C GLY A 600 -19.69 9.16 3.09
N SER A 601 -20.23 8.73 1.96
CA SER A 601 -19.88 9.19 0.62
C SER A 601 -20.97 10.14 0.13
N TRP A 602 -20.59 11.28 -0.44
CA TRP A 602 -21.50 12.37 -0.80
C TRP A 602 -21.28 12.77 -2.26
N LEU A 603 -22.36 12.87 -3.03
CA LEU A 603 -22.33 13.40 -4.40
C LEU A 603 -22.47 14.92 -4.33
N VAL A 604 -21.41 15.67 -4.60
CA VAL A 604 -21.36 17.13 -4.48
C VAL A 604 -20.69 17.72 -5.71
N ASP A 605 -21.13 18.88 -6.18
CA ASP A 605 -20.38 19.66 -7.16
C ASP A 605 -19.37 20.57 -6.44
N LEU A 606 -18.08 20.28 -6.62
CA LEU A 606 -16.97 21.09 -6.11
C LEU A 606 -16.22 21.82 -7.23
N SER A 607 -16.70 21.78 -8.48
CA SER A 607 -16.07 22.45 -9.62
C SER A 607 -16.00 23.96 -9.46
N ALA A 608 -16.97 24.57 -8.79
CA ALA A 608 -17.03 26.00 -8.53
C ALA A 608 -15.90 26.51 -7.62
N VAL A 609 -15.29 25.65 -6.80
CA VAL A 609 -14.27 26.04 -5.81
C VAL A 609 -12.97 26.44 -6.51
N ALA A 610 -12.50 27.66 -6.26
CA ALA A 610 -11.22 28.15 -6.74
C ALA A 610 -10.07 27.64 -5.87
N ILE A 611 -8.98 27.22 -6.51
CA ILE A 611 -7.71 26.82 -5.90
C ILE A 611 -6.60 27.52 -6.72
N ASP A 612 -5.51 27.94 -6.08
CA ASP A 612 -4.33 28.47 -6.79
C ASP A 612 -3.75 27.38 -7.72
N PRO A 613 -3.53 27.64 -9.01
CA PRO A 613 -3.08 26.61 -9.95
C PRO A 613 -1.67 26.07 -9.64
N ARG A 614 -0.90 26.74 -8.77
CA ARG A 614 0.40 26.28 -8.25
C ARG A 614 0.25 25.33 -7.04
N LEU A 615 -0.97 24.96 -6.67
CA LEU A 615 -1.31 23.98 -5.64
C LEU A 615 -2.18 22.85 -6.24
N PRO A 616 -2.01 21.60 -5.81
CA PRO A 616 -2.91 20.52 -6.21
C PRO A 616 -4.30 20.72 -5.62
N SER A 617 -5.36 20.56 -6.42
CA SER A 617 -6.73 20.54 -5.92
C SER A 617 -6.93 19.42 -4.88
N PRO A 618 -7.42 19.71 -3.66
CA PRO A 618 -7.62 18.70 -2.62
C PRO A 618 -8.75 17.71 -2.92
N PHE A 619 -9.52 17.95 -3.99
CA PHE A 619 -10.70 17.18 -4.37
C PHE A 619 -10.39 16.02 -5.32
N THR A 620 -9.18 15.91 -5.88
CA THR A 620 -8.80 14.80 -6.78
C THR A 620 -7.42 14.23 -6.43
N PRO A 621 -7.15 12.95 -6.73
CA PRO A 621 -5.80 12.38 -6.59
C PRO A 621 -4.79 13.01 -7.57
N SER A 622 -5.23 13.37 -8.78
CA SER A 622 -4.39 14.03 -9.78
C SER A 622 -4.06 15.49 -9.45
N GLY A 623 -4.70 16.09 -8.45
CA GLY A 623 -4.62 17.53 -8.17
C GLY A 623 -5.31 18.42 -9.20
N ALA A 624 -5.98 17.85 -10.21
CA ALA A 624 -6.78 18.61 -11.17
C ALA A 624 -8.08 19.13 -10.53
N ARG A 625 -8.55 20.31 -10.97
CA ARG A 625 -9.84 20.87 -10.54
C ARG A 625 -11.00 19.98 -11.03
N PRO A 626 -12.00 19.66 -10.17
CA PRO A 626 -13.21 18.95 -10.61
C PRO A 626 -13.95 19.72 -11.71
N THR A 627 -14.57 18.98 -12.65
CA THR A 627 -15.32 19.53 -13.79
C THR A 627 -16.84 19.49 -13.62
N GLY A 628 -17.33 18.93 -12.51
CA GLY A 628 -18.76 18.86 -12.16
C GLY A 628 -18.99 18.02 -10.90
N PRO A 629 -20.22 17.48 -10.69
CA PRO A 629 -20.56 16.64 -9.55
C PRO A 629 -19.75 15.33 -9.50
N ALA A 630 -19.17 15.02 -8.35
CA ALA A 630 -18.48 13.75 -8.11
C ALA A 630 -18.71 13.23 -6.68
N TRP A 631 -18.37 11.96 -6.45
CA TRP A 631 -18.46 11.34 -5.12
C TRP A 631 -17.22 11.66 -4.29
N TYR A 632 -17.44 12.09 -3.04
CA TYR A 632 -16.39 12.46 -2.09
C TYR A 632 -16.64 11.86 -0.72
N ALA A 633 -15.57 11.51 0.00
CA ALA A 633 -15.69 11.13 1.40
C ALA A 633 -15.93 12.36 2.29
N THR A 634 -16.56 12.16 3.44
CA THR A 634 -16.89 13.22 4.41
C THR A 634 -15.72 14.19 4.72
N PRO A 635 -14.45 13.75 4.88
CA PRO A 635 -13.33 14.67 5.12
C PRO A 635 -13.03 15.65 3.99
N THR A 636 -13.25 15.24 2.73
CA THR A 636 -13.04 16.08 1.53
C THR A 636 -14.11 17.17 1.46
N VAL A 637 -15.38 16.81 1.65
CA VAL A 637 -16.51 17.76 1.68
C VAL A 637 -16.42 18.71 2.88
N ALA A 638 -16.04 18.20 4.06
CA ALA A 638 -15.80 19.03 5.24
C ALA A 638 -14.65 20.03 5.05
N TYR A 639 -13.70 19.74 4.15
CA TYR A 639 -12.65 20.69 3.79
C TYR A 639 -13.09 21.70 2.72
N ALA A 640 -13.91 21.29 1.74
CA ALA A 640 -14.53 22.22 0.80
C ALA A 640 -15.35 23.30 1.53
N ALA A 641 -16.12 22.93 2.55
CA ALA A 641 -16.82 23.88 3.42
C ALA A 641 -15.87 24.87 4.13
N GLN A 642 -14.70 24.41 4.56
CA GLN A 642 -13.67 25.27 5.18
C GLN A 642 -12.95 26.19 4.18
N LEU A 643 -12.99 25.84 2.89
CA LEU A 643 -12.54 26.68 1.78
C LEU A 643 -13.65 27.62 1.26
N GLY A 644 -14.79 27.71 1.97
CA GLY A 644 -15.88 28.63 1.65
C GLY A 644 -16.91 28.10 0.64
N ALA A 645 -16.89 26.82 0.29
CA ALA A 645 -17.86 26.22 -0.62
C ALA A 645 -19.25 26.07 0.04
N ASP A 646 -20.31 26.45 -0.69
CA ASP A 646 -21.70 26.16 -0.32
C ASP A 646 -22.01 24.68 -0.61
N ILE A 647 -22.05 23.86 0.44
CA ILE A 647 -22.18 22.41 0.32
C ILE A 647 -23.64 22.02 0.15
N ARG A 648 -24.01 21.68 -1.09
CA ARG A 648 -25.34 21.16 -1.46
C ARG A 648 -25.20 19.75 -2.05
N PRO A 649 -25.24 18.68 -1.22
CA PRO A 649 -25.17 17.31 -1.72
C PRO A 649 -26.42 16.96 -2.54
N LEU A 650 -26.22 16.32 -3.69
CA LEU A 650 -27.30 15.79 -4.54
C LEU A 650 -27.78 14.44 -4.01
N GLU A 651 -26.84 13.60 -3.58
CA GLU A 651 -27.06 12.28 -3.00
C GLU A 651 -26.04 12.03 -1.87
N GLY A 652 -26.35 11.11 -0.96
CA GLY A 652 -25.40 10.63 0.06
C GLY A 652 -25.65 9.19 0.46
N TYR A 653 -24.57 8.48 0.78
CA TYR A 653 -24.58 7.15 1.40
C TYR A 653 -24.02 7.26 2.81
N LEU A 654 -24.91 7.34 3.80
CA LEU A 654 -24.65 7.83 5.15
C LEU A 654 -24.69 6.72 6.21
N ARG A 655 -23.85 6.82 7.25
CA ARG A 655 -23.75 5.81 8.33
C ARG A 655 -23.89 6.44 9.71
N TYR A 656 -25.12 6.48 10.22
CA TYR A 656 -25.49 7.20 11.46
C TYR A 656 -24.90 6.61 12.75
N GLY A 657 -24.79 5.29 12.87
CA GLY A 657 -24.13 4.64 14.01
C GLY A 657 -22.62 4.67 13.84
N THR A 658 -21.88 5.32 14.75
CA THR A 658 -20.44 5.56 14.59
C THR A 658 -19.60 5.17 15.81
N ALA A 659 -18.31 4.88 15.60
CA ALA A 659 -17.31 4.78 16.67
C ALA A 659 -15.88 5.04 16.15
N PRO A 660 -14.92 5.42 17.03
CA PRO A 660 -13.50 5.50 16.71
C PRO A 660 -12.86 4.09 16.72
N CYS A 661 -13.19 3.27 15.72
CA CYS A 661 -12.74 1.87 15.68
C CYS A 661 -11.22 1.73 15.53
N LEU A 662 -10.56 2.65 14.81
CA LEU A 662 -9.12 2.60 14.55
C LEU A 662 -8.26 3.27 15.64
N ASP A 663 -8.83 3.96 16.64
CA ASP A 663 -8.02 4.73 17.59
C ASP A 663 -6.98 3.90 18.35
N PRO A 664 -7.30 2.74 18.97
CA PRO A 664 -6.28 1.92 19.64
C PRO A 664 -5.23 1.35 18.68
N TRP A 665 -5.63 1.09 17.42
CA TRP A 665 -4.72 0.61 16.37
C TRP A 665 -3.74 1.71 15.96
N HIS A 666 -4.24 2.93 15.81
CA HIS A 666 -3.43 4.13 15.59
C HIS A 666 -2.47 4.35 16.76
N GLU A 667 -2.95 4.34 18.00
CA GLU A 667 -2.15 4.63 19.20
C GLU A 667 -1.03 3.60 19.36
N ARG A 668 -1.35 2.31 19.25
CA ARG A 668 -0.36 1.25 19.38
C ARG A 668 0.69 1.25 18.27
N LEU A 669 0.33 1.55 17.03
CA LEU A 669 1.30 1.66 15.93
C LEU A 669 2.11 2.97 16.00
N ARG A 670 1.52 4.08 16.47
CA ARG A 670 2.23 5.33 16.77
C ARG A 670 3.30 5.09 17.83
N ASP A 671 2.94 4.43 18.92
CA ASP A 671 3.85 4.19 20.05
C ASP A 671 4.93 3.17 19.67
N ALA A 672 4.58 2.13 18.91
CA ALA A 672 5.54 1.22 18.30
C ALA A 672 6.57 1.95 17.41
N TYR A 673 6.10 2.86 16.55
CA TYR A 673 6.94 3.67 15.67
C TYR A 673 7.86 4.58 16.48
N VAL A 674 7.29 5.39 17.36
CA VAL A 674 7.99 6.38 18.19
C VAL A 674 9.04 5.72 19.07
N GLN A 675 8.71 4.61 19.75
CA GLN A 675 9.70 3.88 20.55
C GLN A 675 10.84 3.33 19.69
N THR A 676 10.56 2.83 18.48
CA THR A 676 11.60 2.32 17.59
C THR A 676 12.51 3.43 17.05
N MET A 677 11.96 4.62 16.76
CA MET A 677 12.76 5.81 16.39
C MET A 677 13.64 6.28 17.55
N ALA A 678 13.14 6.26 18.79
CA ALA A 678 13.88 6.64 19.98
C ALA A 678 15.04 5.67 20.28
N ASP A 679 14.80 4.35 20.20
CA ASP A 679 15.84 3.33 20.36
C ASP A 679 16.91 3.42 19.26
N LEU A 680 16.53 3.81 18.04
CA LEU A 680 17.45 4.15 16.94
C LEU A 680 18.15 5.51 17.12
N GLY A 681 17.99 6.16 18.28
CA GLY A 681 18.68 7.41 18.63
C GLY A 681 18.14 8.68 17.96
N VAL A 682 16.92 8.65 17.42
CA VAL A 682 16.28 9.83 16.82
C VAL A 682 15.44 10.57 17.87
N PRO A 683 15.55 11.92 18.00
CA PRO A 683 14.67 12.70 18.86
C PRO A 683 13.19 12.55 18.50
N VAL A 684 12.37 12.21 19.50
CA VAL A 684 10.91 12.00 19.35
C VAL A 684 10.05 12.99 20.16
N ALA A 685 10.67 13.89 20.94
CA ALA A 685 9.94 14.91 21.68
C ALA A 685 9.21 15.87 20.72
N LYS A 686 8.02 16.35 21.12
CA LYS A 686 7.13 17.18 20.28
C LYS A 686 7.75 18.53 19.89
N ASP A 687 8.71 18.96 20.70
CA ASP A 687 9.46 20.20 20.75
C ASP A 687 10.96 20.00 20.46
N ALA A 688 11.39 18.77 20.13
CA ALA A 688 12.76 18.46 19.74
C ALA A 688 13.26 19.41 18.64
N ASP A 689 14.48 19.91 18.78
CA ASP A 689 15.11 20.81 17.82
C ASP A 689 15.20 20.18 16.42
N GLU A 690 14.79 20.93 15.40
CA GLU A 690 14.73 20.48 14.02
C GLU A 690 16.11 20.15 13.44
N HIS A 691 17.17 20.89 13.80
CA HIS A 691 18.54 20.60 13.34
C HIS A 691 19.04 19.27 13.92
N THR A 692 18.87 19.07 15.23
CA THR A 692 19.20 17.84 15.95
C THR A 692 18.38 16.66 15.43
N PHE A 693 17.10 16.85 15.10
CA PHE A 693 16.28 15.83 14.46
C PHE A 693 16.80 15.46 13.06
N LEU A 694 17.10 16.43 12.19
CA LEU A 694 17.65 16.17 10.86
C LEU A 694 19.00 15.46 10.91
N ALA A 695 19.92 15.91 11.77
CA ALA A 695 21.22 15.26 11.96
C ALA A 695 21.09 13.84 12.54
N ALA A 696 20.16 13.62 13.48
CA ALA A 696 19.92 12.29 14.04
C ALA A 696 19.16 11.35 13.08
N MET A 697 18.44 11.89 12.10
CA MET A 697 17.82 11.13 11.00
C MET A 697 18.85 10.63 9.98
N ASP A 698 19.99 11.30 9.81
CA ASP A 698 21.08 10.73 9.02
C ASP A 698 21.70 9.51 9.72
N GLY A 699 22.10 8.51 8.94
CA GLY A 699 22.69 7.25 9.42
C GLY A 699 21.83 6.41 10.40
N HIS A 700 20.57 6.76 10.67
CA HIS A 700 19.81 6.13 11.77
C HIS A 700 19.60 4.62 11.59
N LYS A 701 19.39 4.15 10.35
CA LYS A 701 19.18 2.72 10.04
C LYS A 701 20.44 1.88 10.22
N GLN A 702 21.62 2.50 10.16
CA GLN A 702 22.92 1.85 10.24
C GLN A 702 23.36 1.59 11.69
N ARG A 703 22.64 2.14 12.68
CA ARG A 703 22.95 1.99 14.12
C ARG A 703 22.60 0.61 14.66
N ASP A 704 21.48 0.03 14.20
CA ASP A 704 21.00 -1.30 14.59
C ASP A 704 20.16 -1.89 13.43
N PRO A 705 20.64 -2.93 12.73
CA PRO A 705 19.91 -3.55 11.62
C PRO A 705 18.59 -4.22 12.04
N GLY A 706 18.51 -4.76 13.27
CA GLY A 706 17.31 -5.39 13.80
C GLY A 706 16.22 -4.36 14.07
N LEU A 707 16.55 -3.26 14.73
CA LEU A 707 15.62 -2.14 14.93
C LEU A 707 15.25 -1.43 13.62
N ALA A 708 16.17 -1.36 12.65
CA ALA A 708 15.86 -0.87 11.30
C ALA A 708 14.84 -1.77 10.58
N ALA A 709 14.98 -3.10 10.70
CA ALA A 709 14.00 -4.07 10.22
C ALA A 709 12.65 -3.96 10.94
N VAL A 710 12.65 -3.75 12.27
CA VAL A 710 11.42 -3.49 13.05
C VAL A 710 10.73 -2.21 12.59
N LEU A 711 11.47 -1.12 12.36
CA LEU A 711 10.93 0.15 11.86
C LEU A 711 10.32 -0.01 10.46
N SER A 712 10.99 -0.76 9.58
CA SER A 712 10.47 -1.11 8.26
C SER A 712 9.18 -1.92 8.37
N ALA A 713 9.18 -2.99 9.18
CA ALA A 713 8.02 -3.84 9.37
C ALA A 713 6.82 -3.09 9.97
N ILE A 714 7.04 -2.14 10.89
CA ILE A 714 5.99 -1.24 11.42
C ILE A 714 5.40 -0.38 10.29
N LYS A 715 6.23 0.25 9.45
CA LYS A 715 5.78 1.05 8.30
C LYS A 715 4.95 0.21 7.32
N SER A 716 5.40 -1.00 6.98
CA SER A 716 4.66 -1.93 6.13
C SER A 716 3.39 -2.48 6.79
N THR A 717 3.34 -2.54 8.12
CA THR A 717 2.14 -2.93 8.89
C THR A 717 1.07 -1.83 8.85
N VAL A 718 1.47 -0.56 8.94
CA VAL A 718 0.58 0.59 8.71
C VAL A 718 0.02 0.55 7.30
N LYS A 719 0.89 0.54 6.27
CA LYS A 719 0.48 0.63 4.86
C LYS A 719 -0.42 -0.54 4.46
N GLY A 720 0.05 -1.77 4.69
CA GLY A 720 -0.71 -2.97 4.35
C GLY A 720 -1.99 -3.13 5.17
N GLY A 721 -2.02 -2.68 6.43
CA GLY A 721 -3.22 -2.69 7.26
C GLY A 721 -4.35 -1.81 6.70
N ILE A 722 -4.01 -0.65 6.13
CA ILE A 722 -4.96 0.24 5.43
C ILE A 722 -5.32 -0.30 4.03
N GLY A 723 -4.36 -0.87 3.28
CA GLY A 723 -4.61 -1.52 1.99
C GLY A 723 -5.66 -2.64 2.10
N LYS A 724 -5.52 -3.50 3.12
CA LYS A 724 -6.45 -4.62 3.36
C LYS A 724 -7.88 -4.24 3.77
N LEU A 725 -8.19 -2.96 3.93
CA LEU A 725 -9.56 -2.46 4.02
C LEU A 725 -10.29 -2.47 2.65
N ARG A 726 -9.57 -2.44 1.52
CA ARG A 726 -10.09 -2.54 0.13
C ARG A 726 -9.38 -3.67 -0.63
N GLU A 727 -9.12 -4.79 0.04
CA GLU A 727 -8.47 -5.95 -0.59
C GLU A 727 -9.30 -6.46 -1.78
N ARG A 728 -8.73 -6.38 -2.98
CA ARG A 728 -9.38 -6.78 -4.25
C ARG A 728 -9.44 -8.30 -4.40
N SER A 729 -10.13 -8.76 -5.45
CA SER A 729 -10.14 -10.18 -5.82
C SER A 729 -8.73 -10.65 -6.22
N GLN A 730 -8.42 -11.93 -5.98
CA GLN A 730 -7.08 -12.49 -6.18
C GLN A 730 -7.17 -13.89 -6.82
N GLY A 731 -6.85 -13.98 -8.11
CA GLY A 731 -6.76 -15.26 -8.83
C GLY A 731 -7.27 -15.20 -10.28
N ARG A 732 -6.66 -15.99 -11.17
CA ARG A 732 -6.95 -15.99 -12.62
C ARG A 732 -8.32 -16.57 -13.04
N GLY A 733 -9.09 -17.11 -12.10
CA GLY A 733 -10.39 -17.74 -12.36
C GLY A 733 -11.59 -16.98 -11.78
N TYR A 734 -11.35 -15.84 -11.14
CA TYR A 734 -12.39 -14.96 -10.61
C TYR A 734 -13.14 -14.25 -11.75
N ARG A 735 -14.43 -13.97 -11.57
CA ARG A 735 -15.24 -13.13 -12.47
C ARG A 735 -15.87 -11.95 -11.73
N ASP A 736 -15.96 -10.82 -12.41
CA ASP A 736 -16.61 -9.62 -11.89
C ASP A 736 -18.05 -9.94 -11.45
N GLY A 737 -18.43 -9.46 -10.25
CA GLY A 737 -19.68 -9.80 -9.60
C GLY A 737 -19.67 -11.05 -8.71
N GLU A 738 -18.63 -11.88 -8.72
CA GLU A 738 -18.47 -12.98 -7.74
C GLU A 738 -18.01 -12.45 -6.36
N ARG A 739 -18.34 -13.12 -5.25
CA ARG A 739 -17.80 -12.75 -3.91
C ARG A 739 -16.45 -13.43 -3.68
N TRP A 740 -15.48 -12.69 -3.14
CA TRP A 740 -14.16 -13.23 -2.76
C TRP A 740 -13.94 -13.22 -1.23
N PRO A 741 -13.02 -14.05 -0.68
CA PRO A 741 -12.92 -14.29 0.77
C PRO A 741 -12.60 -13.07 1.65
N ALA A 742 -12.21 -11.94 1.07
CA ALA A 742 -11.98 -10.71 1.82
C ALA A 742 -13.29 -10.03 2.24
N LEU A 743 -14.37 -10.17 1.45
CA LEU A 743 -15.68 -9.57 1.72
C LEU A 743 -16.35 -10.14 2.97
N GLU A 744 -15.96 -11.35 3.39
CA GLU A 744 -16.46 -12.00 4.60
C GLU A 744 -15.75 -11.53 5.89
N ARG A 745 -14.93 -10.47 5.80
CA ARG A 745 -14.25 -9.85 6.94
C ARG A 745 -15.00 -8.58 7.39
N PRO A 746 -15.38 -8.43 8.67
CA PRO A 746 -15.91 -7.16 9.21
C PRO A 746 -15.00 -5.94 9.00
N THR A 747 -13.70 -6.19 8.79
CA THR A 747 -12.65 -5.19 8.51
C THR A 747 -12.44 -4.90 7.03
N TRP A 748 -13.18 -5.50 6.10
CA TRP A 748 -13.21 -5.05 4.71
C TRP A 748 -14.21 -3.91 4.58
N ARG A 749 -13.68 -2.69 4.39
CA ARG A 749 -14.38 -1.40 4.54
C ARG A 749 -13.71 -0.34 3.64
N PRO A 750 -14.02 -0.30 2.33
CA PRO A 750 -13.38 0.63 1.41
C PRO A 750 -13.71 2.09 1.72
N ASP A 751 -14.89 2.36 2.31
CA ASP A 751 -15.29 3.68 2.82
C ASP A 751 -14.34 4.20 3.91
N VAL A 752 -13.86 3.33 4.79
CA VAL A 752 -12.89 3.68 5.84
C VAL A 752 -11.52 3.96 5.24
N ARG A 753 -11.09 3.19 4.22
CA ARG A 753 -9.85 3.48 3.47
C ARG A 753 -9.93 4.85 2.78
N ALA A 754 -11.02 5.10 2.05
CA ALA A 754 -11.29 6.37 1.39
C ALA A 754 -11.24 7.54 2.38
N ALA A 755 -11.94 7.45 3.52
CA ALA A 755 -11.93 8.50 4.54
C ALA A 755 -10.55 8.76 5.16
N VAL A 756 -9.72 7.72 5.37
CA VAL A 756 -8.32 7.88 5.83
C VAL A 756 -7.48 8.64 4.80
N ILE A 757 -7.59 8.27 3.52
CA ILE A 757 -6.79 8.88 2.45
C ILE A 757 -7.25 10.31 2.16
N ALA A 758 -8.56 10.54 2.06
CA ALA A 758 -9.19 11.86 1.99
C ALA A 758 -8.64 12.81 3.07
N LYS A 759 -8.68 12.37 4.33
CA LYS A 759 -8.19 13.14 5.48
C LYS A 759 -6.67 13.37 5.44
N ALA A 760 -5.88 12.45 4.88
CA ALA A 760 -4.45 12.65 4.66
C ALA A 760 -4.18 13.70 3.57
N ARG A 761 -4.84 13.60 2.40
CA ARG A 761 -4.73 14.54 1.27
C ARG A 761 -5.14 15.96 1.66
N VAL A 762 -6.27 16.09 2.36
CA VAL A 762 -6.76 17.33 2.99
C VAL A 762 -5.75 17.92 3.99
N ASN A 763 -5.18 17.10 4.88
CA ASN A 763 -4.18 17.56 5.85
C ASN A 763 -2.87 17.99 5.17
N MET A 764 -2.49 17.37 4.05
CA MET A 764 -1.33 17.79 3.27
C MET A 764 -1.61 19.11 2.54
N HIS A 765 -2.80 19.29 1.96
CA HIS A 765 -3.19 20.56 1.33
C HIS A 765 -3.16 21.74 2.31
N ARG A 766 -3.70 21.58 3.54
CA ARG A 766 -3.61 22.60 4.59
C ARG A 766 -2.17 23.04 4.88
N LYS A 767 -1.21 22.11 4.89
CA LYS A 767 0.21 22.41 5.08
C LYS A 767 0.82 23.14 3.88
N MET A 768 0.48 22.72 2.65
CA MET A 768 0.98 23.36 1.42
C MET A 768 0.47 24.79 1.28
N VAL A 769 -0.83 25.00 1.50
CA VAL A 769 -1.43 26.34 1.61
C VAL A 769 -0.69 27.15 2.68
N LYS A 770 -0.49 26.60 3.89
CA LYS A 770 0.11 27.39 4.96
C LYS A 770 1.59 27.75 4.72
N THR A 771 2.35 26.89 4.02
CA THR A 771 3.69 27.24 3.52
C THR A 771 3.59 28.38 2.51
N ALA A 772 2.78 28.22 1.45
CA ALA A 772 2.66 29.20 0.37
C ALA A 772 2.20 30.59 0.86
N GLU A 773 1.19 30.66 1.73
CA GLU A 773 0.73 31.88 2.41
C GLU A 773 1.83 32.64 3.15
N THR A 774 2.85 31.92 3.65
CA THR A 774 3.81 32.47 4.60
C THR A 774 5.19 32.72 3.98
N THR A 775 5.59 31.96 2.96
CA THR A 775 6.91 32.08 2.30
C THR A 775 6.83 32.42 0.81
N GLY A 776 5.63 32.41 0.21
CA GLY A 776 5.45 32.51 -1.24
C GLY A 776 5.94 31.29 -2.03
N ARG A 777 6.54 30.28 -1.39
CA ARG A 777 7.06 29.08 -2.06
C ARG A 777 5.94 28.06 -2.28
N HIS A 778 5.84 27.60 -3.52
CA HIS A 778 4.83 26.64 -3.97
C HIS A 778 5.49 25.28 -4.28
N PRO A 779 4.80 24.16 -4.11
CA PRO A 779 5.34 22.85 -4.39
C PRO A 779 5.57 22.66 -5.90
N LEU A 780 6.62 21.90 -6.25
CA LEU A 780 6.89 21.45 -7.63
C LEU A 780 6.06 20.21 -7.97
N ALA A 781 5.88 19.32 -7.01
CA ALA A 781 5.12 18.08 -7.16
C ALA A 781 4.73 17.47 -5.82
N ALA A 782 3.73 16.59 -5.85
CA ALA A 782 3.30 15.78 -4.72
C ALA A 782 3.04 14.33 -5.16
N LEU A 783 3.47 13.36 -4.35
CA LEU A 783 3.25 11.93 -4.56
C LEU A 783 3.02 11.23 -3.21
N SER A 784 1.85 10.60 -3.04
CA SER A 784 1.40 9.97 -1.78
C SER A 784 1.45 10.95 -0.59
N ASP A 785 2.50 10.85 0.23
CA ASP A 785 2.81 11.62 1.43
C ASP A 785 4.09 12.47 1.31
N CYS A 786 4.73 12.44 0.14
CA CYS A 786 5.88 13.28 -0.22
C CYS A 786 5.47 14.52 -1.04
N VAL A 787 6.14 15.64 -0.78
CA VAL A 787 6.00 16.92 -1.50
C VAL A 787 7.40 17.50 -1.76
N VAL A 788 7.66 17.97 -2.97
CA VAL A 788 8.92 18.60 -3.37
C VAL A 788 8.74 20.11 -3.50
N TYR A 789 9.69 20.89 -2.97
CA TYR A 789 9.73 22.35 -3.05
C TYR A 789 11.05 22.85 -3.65
N PRO A 790 11.07 24.01 -4.33
CA PRO A 790 12.31 24.67 -4.73
C PRO A 790 12.92 25.36 -3.50
N SER A 791 14.25 25.28 -3.34
CA SER A 791 14.94 25.64 -2.11
C SER A 791 16.30 26.33 -2.35
N ALA A 792 16.63 27.30 -1.48
CA ALA A 792 17.91 28.00 -1.51
C ALA A 792 19.08 27.15 -0.99
N GLY A 793 18.79 26.11 -0.22
CA GLY A 793 19.76 25.16 0.31
C GLY A 793 19.21 23.72 0.37
N PRO A 794 20.04 22.74 0.73
CA PRO A 794 19.69 21.32 0.72
C PRO A 794 18.81 20.88 1.91
N SER A 795 18.48 21.77 2.85
CA SER A 795 17.66 21.48 4.03
C SER A 795 16.19 21.85 3.82
N PRO A 796 15.22 21.13 4.42
CA PRO A 796 13.85 21.62 4.49
C PRO A 796 13.73 22.97 5.22
N LEU A 797 14.67 23.28 6.12
CA LEU A 797 14.71 24.56 6.84
C LEU A 797 15.03 25.75 5.94
N ASP A 798 15.53 25.52 4.72
CA ASP A 798 15.89 26.56 3.76
C ASP A 798 14.67 27.05 2.92
N PHE A 799 13.49 26.42 3.08
CA PHE A 799 12.23 26.85 2.46
C PHE A 799 11.00 26.88 3.39
N LEU A 800 11.04 26.17 4.53
CA LEU A 800 9.91 26.11 5.47
C LEU A 800 9.78 27.41 6.28
N PRO A 801 8.54 27.90 6.55
CA PRO A 801 8.34 29.09 7.37
C PRO A 801 8.78 28.84 8.82
N LEU A 802 9.56 29.76 9.37
CA LEU A 802 10.02 29.73 10.77
C LEU A 802 9.29 30.77 11.63
N THR A 803 9.24 30.53 12.93
CA THR A 803 8.83 31.52 13.95
C THR A 803 10.00 32.46 14.30
N PRO A 804 9.78 33.58 15.02
CA PRO A 804 10.87 34.45 15.50
C PRO A 804 11.92 33.73 16.36
N GLU A 805 11.56 32.61 16.98
CA GLU A 805 12.42 31.74 17.78
C GLU A 805 13.13 30.65 16.94
N GLY A 806 13.05 30.72 15.60
CA GLY A 806 13.72 29.81 14.67
C GLY A 806 13.07 28.42 14.51
N ARG A 807 11.90 28.18 15.11
CA ARG A 807 11.19 26.88 15.04
C ARG A 807 10.28 26.82 13.81
N VAL A 808 10.00 25.65 13.24
CA VAL A 808 9.11 25.54 12.07
C VAL A 808 7.67 25.88 12.46
N LEU A 809 7.06 26.83 11.72
CA LEU A 809 5.78 27.46 12.04
C LEU A 809 4.64 26.43 12.16
N PRO A 810 3.91 26.39 13.29
CA PRO A 810 2.73 25.54 13.44
C PRO A 810 1.68 25.76 12.33
N GLY A 811 1.17 24.65 11.80
CA GLY A 811 0.27 24.62 10.64
C GLY A 811 0.97 24.23 9.33
N SER A 812 2.25 24.55 9.18
CA SER A 812 3.08 24.09 8.06
C SER A 812 3.63 22.66 8.28
N PHE A 813 4.55 22.21 7.41
CA PHE A 813 5.24 20.93 7.53
C PHE A 813 6.31 20.92 8.65
N ARG A 814 5.89 21.04 9.91
CA ARG A 814 6.77 20.84 11.06
C ARG A 814 7.51 19.50 10.99
N LEU A 815 8.82 19.55 11.19
CA LEU A 815 9.71 18.39 11.17
C LEU A 815 9.59 17.59 12.48
N GLY A 816 9.96 16.30 12.43
CA GLY A 816 10.06 15.42 13.60
C GLY A 816 9.68 13.97 13.31
N ALA A 817 10.06 13.05 14.19
CA ALA A 817 9.87 11.61 13.99
C ALA A 817 8.40 11.17 14.11
N THR A 818 7.59 11.85 14.92
CA THR A 818 6.23 11.42 15.29
C THR A 818 5.27 11.41 14.09
N PRO A 819 4.36 10.41 13.98
CA PRO A 819 3.39 10.33 12.88
C PRO A 819 2.66 11.64 12.57
N GLY A 820 2.62 12.00 11.29
CA GLY A 820 2.02 13.26 10.80
C GLY A 820 2.97 14.47 10.78
N LEU A 821 4.17 14.38 11.36
CA LEU A 821 5.27 15.33 11.14
C LEU A 821 6.10 14.96 9.91
N ALA A 822 6.85 15.91 9.37
CA ALA A 822 7.67 15.72 8.18
C ALA A 822 9.11 15.29 8.51
N LYS A 823 9.76 14.67 7.52
CA LYS A 823 11.21 14.44 7.45
C LYS A 823 11.73 14.86 6.08
N LEU A 824 13.03 15.10 5.96
CA LEU A 824 13.71 15.06 4.67
C LEU A 824 13.56 13.66 4.06
N GLU A 825 13.26 13.59 2.76
CA GLU A 825 13.17 12.35 2.00
C GLU A 825 14.23 12.24 0.90
N GLY A 826 14.64 13.37 0.32
CA GLY A 826 15.73 13.48 -0.66
C GLY A 826 16.01 14.93 -1.08
N VAL A 827 17.15 15.14 -1.75
CA VAL A 827 17.62 16.44 -2.27
C VAL A 827 18.20 16.21 -3.66
N GLN A 828 17.88 17.08 -4.62
CA GLN A 828 18.43 17.07 -5.98
C GLN A 828 18.64 18.52 -6.46
N GLU A 829 19.31 18.70 -7.60
CA GLU A 829 19.40 19.99 -8.29
C GLU A 829 18.00 20.44 -8.77
N MET A 830 17.71 21.74 -8.75
CA MET A 830 16.45 22.30 -9.25
C MET A 830 16.26 22.03 -10.75
N ALA A 831 17.33 22.17 -11.54
CA ALA A 831 17.32 21.88 -12.97
C ALA A 831 16.93 20.42 -13.30
N TRP A 832 17.29 19.47 -12.43
CA TRP A 832 16.86 18.07 -12.54
C TRP A 832 15.36 17.90 -12.28
N ALA A 833 14.78 18.69 -11.37
CA ALA A 833 13.34 18.64 -11.10
C ALA A 833 12.56 19.21 -12.29
N VAL A 834 13.00 20.34 -12.86
CA VAL A 834 12.37 20.94 -14.06
C VAL A 834 12.44 19.98 -15.25
N ASP A 835 13.61 19.38 -15.53
CA ASP A 835 13.80 18.38 -16.59
C ASP A 835 12.86 17.16 -16.48
N LEU A 836 12.50 16.74 -15.26
CA LEU A 836 11.48 15.72 -15.03
C LEU A 836 10.05 16.25 -15.25
N MET A 837 9.74 17.46 -14.80
CA MET A 837 8.42 18.09 -14.94
C MET A 837 8.07 18.32 -16.42
N GLU A 838 9.01 18.82 -17.23
CA GLU A 838 8.87 18.98 -18.68
C GLU A 838 8.60 17.65 -19.41
N LYS A 839 9.08 16.53 -18.86
CA LYS A 839 8.83 15.17 -19.38
C LYS A 839 7.52 14.56 -18.89
N GLY A 840 6.71 15.29 -18.13
CA GLY A 840 5.50 14.78 -17.48
C GLY A 840 5.78 13.74 -16.38
N LEU A 841 7.02 13.68 -15.88
CA LEU A 841 7.42 12.83 -14.76
C LEU A 841 7.27 13.60 -13.44
N ASN A 842 7.10 12.88 -12.34
CA ASN A 842 6.89 13.47 -11.02
C ASN A 842 8.21 13.47 -10.22
N PRO A 843 8.84 14.62 -9.94
CA PRO A 843 10.07 14.69 -9.14
C PRO A 843 10.01 13.97 -7.79
N ALA A 844 8.85 13.96 -7.11
CA ALA A 844 8.68 13.28 -5.82
C ALA A 844 8.87 11.75 -5.92
N ARG A 845 8.73 11.17 -7.13
CA ARG A 845 9.02 9.75 -7.42
C ARG A 845 10.51 9.42 -7.49
N HIS A 846 11.37 10.43 -7.65
CA HIS A 846 12.80 10.22 -7.92
C HIS A 846 13.72 10.97 -6.95
N ILE A 847 13.15 11.85 -6.10
CA ILE A 847 13.87 12.79 -5.23
C ILE A 847 14.88 12.13 -4.28
N LYS A 848 14.60 10.89 -3.87
CA LYS A 848 15.37 10.14 -2.87
C LYS A 848 16.77 9.74 -3.37
N ASP A 849 16.80 8.97 -4.45
CA ASP A 849 17.99 8.24 -4.92
C ASP A 849 18.34 8.60 -6.38
N GLY A 850 17.62 9.53 -7.02
CA GLY A 850 17.73 9.84 -8.46
C GLY A 850 17.18 8.74 -9.39
N VAL A 851 16.67 7.65 -8.82
CA VAL A 851 16.18 6.43 -9.50
C VAL A 851 14.69 6.23 -9.18
N ASP A 852 14.01 5.30 -9.87
CA ASP A 852 12.58 5.03 -9.72
C ASP A 852 12.19 4.51 -8.32
N ALA A 853 11.60 5.39 -7.49
CA ALA A 853 10.81 4.94 -6.35
C ALA A 853 9.53 4.29 -6.90
N VAL A 854 9.54 2.96 -6.92
CA VAL A 854 8.46 2.11 -7.43
C VAL A 854 7.11 2.56 -6.86
N LEU A 855 6.13 2.75 -7.75
CA LEU A 855 4.72 2.83 -7.39
C LEU A 855 4.29 1.51 -6.73
N ASP A 856 4.45 1.44 -5.41
CA ASP A 856 3.91 0.38 -4.56
C ASP A 856 2.41 0.67 -4.34
N GLU A 857 1.64 0.45 -5.41
CA GLU A 857 0.17 0.48 -5.43
C GLU A 857 -0.36 -0.44 -4.33
N GLY A 858 -1.13 0.10 -3.38
CA GLY A 858 -1.39 -0.55 -2.09
C GLY A 858 -2.46 -1.65 -2.10
N GLU A 859 -2.10 -2.86 -2.53
CA GLU A 859 -2.92 -4.10 -2.51
C GLU A 859 -3.00 -4.87 -1.17
#